data_AF-S9WZ77-F1
#
_entry.id   AF-S9WZ77-F1
#
_cell.length_a   1.000
_cell.length_b   1.000
_cell.length_c   1.000
_cell.angle_alpha   90.00
_cell.angle_beta   90.00
_cell.angle_gamma   90.00
#
_symmetry.space_group_name_H-M   'P 1'
#
loop_
_entity.id
_entity.type
_entity.pdbx_description
1 polymer ?
#
loop_
_entity_poly.entity_id
_entity_poly.type
_entity_poly.pdbx_seq_one_letter_code
_entity_poly.pdbx_strand_id
1 'polypeptide(L)'
;MNCLISFKNTRSCFVNIPDSLLLQLDGPIQEYAACLQISTIEKERNPISYFLGISGLPSSFSTHDTIEIDPIYAHTLGLSESERVYLYLIKVESIIERLEIRPVSPDDWEIAEQNANWLETNFFNSYRIISRENFPIFLPSGTAITFQMVNAEPNFHDCGRLNPSSEVLVSPILREKVSESNSGVTLRCVIENDLLPRDAIINHPELCVYIPQVFGSLVDSVFIEPLEASFSSPLVVRAIQLPFQWLGQFFVSGSLASSYSFVTGDFFKIWPADVGTMSSKFILRPLNQESMEEFVTNSVVSRIKFSYLINGMELQIPDLNAVYSVEGRTGYVENEESITVDSSLLSFNDKKRIVHNKTRITPNPFQGLMDSILTSANFGYNVLVNGIKGSGKTTLLKSLLQSCCFSTVFHTEFVSCTDLNLSSFSKFEGFWDQLILRSLKYSPTILFLDDFDSLLVSENESDELTFVSERQAQYLVERLSYLKSIENISIVATVKDLTKYPTDLKSRFFFQQRISIPAMTYNGREEMLNFFFKELNQILPKECLQILSKKTDGFTLLDLSLVTKRVYSELTLLDSLENFGRVNESINTILKGYVPLNSRKTKFVKYDIDWNSITGMRDAKSVLHDIIESPVKYHAIYKQCSLRLPTGVLLYGYSGCGKTHLASSISNAFPVQLISIKGPEILDKYIGSSEQAIRNLFERAQLAKPCVLFFDEFDSIAPRRGQDTTGVTDRVVNQLLTQLDGAEQYEGVYVVAATTRPDMIDPALLRPGRLDKLVLCDLPSKKERKDFFLKILDKYQVADKSVVGDLVPKTEGYSYADLSSIFTEAHLIAVHQHLEKENSFPRNEKLRSLTNLSTEVTADKTTLASRDTELTYGLRKLEISKENILNALRKTNSSVSGEEYSMLSSIYKHYAHSSLTNQKEEIKGKSGYKTRQA
;
A
#
# COMPACT_ATOMS: atom_id res chain seq x y z
N MET A 1 48.85 13.51 -42.14
CA MET A 1 47.95 14.63 -41.81
C MET A 1 47.85 14.75 -40.30
N ASN A 2 47.85 15.95 -39.74
CA ASN A 2 47.63 16.14 -38.29
C ASN A 2 46.14 16.24 -38.02
N CYS A 3 45.60 15.34 -37.20
CA CYS A 3 44.18 15.28 -36.93
C CYS A 3 43.89 15.15 -35.44
N LEU A 4 42.67 15.51 -35.04
CA LEU A 4 42.13 15.29 -33.69
C LEU A 4 41.17 14.10 -33.68
N ILE A 5 41.22 13.29 -32.63
CA ILE A 5 40.25 12.20 -32.41
C ILE A 5 38.93 12.77 -31.88
N SER A 6 37.82 12.35 -32.49
CA SER A 6 36.45 12.65 -32.06
C SER A 6 35.70 11.35 -31.82
N PHE A 7 34.98 11.26 -30.71
CA PHE A 7 34.22 10.06 -30.36
C PHE A 7 32.81 10.12 -30.95
N LYS A 8 32.48 9.10 -31.76
CA LYS A 8 31.15 8.96 -32.38
C LYS A 8 30.72 7.51 -32.32
N ASN A 9 29.53 7.25 -31.80
CA ASN A 9 28.99 5.90 -31.66
C ASN A 9 28.66 5.32 -33.05
N THR A 10 29.63 4.68 -33.68
CA THR A 10 29.49 4.03 -35.00
C THR A 10 29.16 2.55 -34.85
N ARG A 11 29.32 1.95 -33.65
CA ARG A 11 29.15 0.52 -33.39
C ARG A 11 29.91 -0.36 -34.39
N SER A 12 31.08 0.12 -34.82
CA SER A 12 31.96 -0.55 -35.76
C SER A 12 33.41 -0.22 -35.42
N CYS A 13 34.34 -1.07 -35.84
CA CYS A 13 35.77 -0.77 -35.74
C CYS A 13 36.30 0.04 -36.94
N PHE A 14 35.40 0.62 -37.74
CA PHE A 14 35.78 1.49 -38.82
C PHE A 14 35.89 2.93 -38.35
N VAL A 15 36.79 3.64 -39.01
CA VAL A 15 37.08 5.04 -38.75
C VAL A 15 36.60 5.90 -39.90
N ASN A 16 35.99 7.04 -39.58
CA ASN A 16 35.67 8.08 -40.56
C ASN A 16 36.85 9.05 -40.67
N ILE A 17 37.28 9.33 -41.89
CA ILE A 17 38.49 10.13 -42.20
C ILE A 17 38.05 11.47 -42.81
N PRO A 18 38.84 12.56 -42.65
CA PRO A 18 38.58 13.82 -43.34
C PRO A 18 38.41 13.68 -44.87
N ASP A 19 37.49 14.49 -45.43
CA ASP A 19 37.17 14.53 -46.86
C ASP A 19 38.40 14.70 -47.77
N SER A 20 39.39 15.48 -47.32
CA SER A 20 40.62 15.78 -48.07
C SER A 20 41.48 14.54 -48.35
N LEU A 21 41.46 13.55 -47.45
CA LEU A 21 42.19 12.29 -47.61
C LEU A 21 41.36 11.24 -48.34
N LEU A 22 40.04 11.27 -48.18
CA LEU A 22 39.12 10.38 -48.88
C LEU A 22 39.15 10.65 -50.41
N LEU A 23 39.30 11.92 -50.81
CA LEU A 23 39.45 12.32 -52.21
C LEU A 23 40.81 11.94 -52.84
N GLN A 24 41.82 11.57 -52.05
CA GLN A 24 43.16 11.17 -52.52
C GLN A 24 43.30 9.66 -52.75
N LEU A 25 42.24 8.89 -52.52
CA LEU A 25 42.25 7.43 -52.68
C LEU A 25 42.04 7.02 -54.15
N ASP A 26 43.12 6.65 -54.83
CA ASP A 26 43.06 6.04 -56.17
C ASP A 26 42.82 4.52 -56.08
N GLY A 27 41.61 4.10 -55.71
CA GLY A 27 41.24 2.68 -55.67
C GLY A 27 40.06 2.33 -54.74
N PRO A 28 39.65 1.05 -54.65
CA PRO A 28 38.62 0.62 -53.72
C PRO A 28 39.09 0.80 -52.26
N ILE A 29 38.26 1.42 -51.42
CA ILE A 29 38.55 1.80 -50.02
C ILE A 29 39.07 0.63 -49.17
N GLN A 30 38.69 -0.60 -49.52
CA GLN A 30 39.09 -1.82 -48.83
C GLN A 30 40.59 -2.12 -48.92
N GLU A 31 41.32 -1.51 -49.87
CA GLU A 31 42.77 -1.70 -50.02
C GLU A 31 43.61 -0.83 -49.08
N TYR A 32 42.98 0.13 -48.37
CA TYR A 32 43.68 1.13 -47.58
C TYR A 32 43.39 0.99 -46.08
N ALA A 33 44.45 1.02 -45.27
CA ALA A 33 44.40 1.17 -43.82
C ALA A 33 44.71 2.62 -43.43
N ALA A 34 43.97 3.14 -42.44
CA ALA A 34 44.34 4.35 -41.75
C ALA A 34 45.32 3.99 -40.63
N CYS A 35 46.54 4.49 -40.73
CA CYS A 35 47.52 4.31 -39.68
C CYS A 35 47.63 5.58 -38.83
N LEU A 36 47.46 5.40 -37.53
CA LEU A 36 47.46 6.43 -36.49
C LEU A 36 48.75 6.33 -35.69
N GLN A 37 49.61 7.33 -35.79
CA GLN A 37 50.84 7.39 -35.01
C GLN A 37 50.75 8.49 -33.95
N ILE A 38 50.87 8.07 -32.69
CA ILE A 38 50.90 8.97 -31.54
C ILE A 38 52.36 9.35 -31.30
N SER A 39 52.67 10.64 -31.40
CA SER A 39 54.00 11.14 -31.04
C SER A 39 54.05 11.29 -29.52
N THR A 40 54.63 10.31 -28.81
CA THR A 40 54.97 10.47 -27.40
C THR A 40 56.08 11.51 -27.24
N ILE A 41 55.87 12.52 -26.40
CA ILE A 41 56.83 13.62 -26.15
C ILE A 41 58.05 13.14 -25.33
N GLU A 42 58.03 11.90 -24.83
CA GLU A 42 59.16 11.31 -24.10
C GLU A 42 60.16 10.64 -25.05
N LYS A 43 61.33 11.27 -25.15
CA LYS A 43 62.53 10.78 -25.86
C LYS A 43 63.04 9.49 -25.22
N GLU A 44 62.45 8.33 -25.54
CA GLU A 44 63.10 7.00 -25.54
C GLU A 44 62.19 5.81 -25.91
N ARG A 45 60.93 6.02 -26.33
CA ARG A 45 60.07 4.93 -26.83
C ARG A 45 59.73 5.12 -28.31
N ASN A 46 59.78 4.03 -29.06
CA ASN A 46 59.34 3.99 -30.46
C ASN A 46 57.88 4.49 -30.53
N PRO A 47 57.53 5.31 -31.54
CA PRO A 47 56.17 5.81 -31.68
C PRO A 47 55.19 4.65 -31.88
N ILE A 48 54.10 4.62 -31.11
CA ILE A 48 53.07 3.59 -31.20
C ILE A 48 52.18 3.90 -32.41
N SER A 49 52.07 2.93 -33.32
CA SER A 49 51.28 3.03 -34.54
C SER A 49 50.12 2.04 -34.54
N TYR A 50 48.89 2.53 -34.67
CA TYR A 50 47.68 1.71 -34.77
C TYR A 50 47.18 1.66 -36.21
N PHE A 51 46.79 0.48 -36.70
CA PHE A 51 46.26 0.29 -38.05
C PHE A 51 44.76 0.01 -37.99
N LEU A 52 43.96 0.87 -38.63
CA LEU A 52 42.50 0.86 -38.53
C LEU A 52 41.84 0.78 -39.91
N GLY A 53 40.68 0.14 -39.96
CA GLY A 53 39.85 0.07 -41.16
C GLY A 53 39.10 1.37 -41.45
N ILE A 54 38.89 1.67 -42.72
CA ILE A 54 38.22 2.89 -43.18
C ILE A 54 36.76 2.57 -43.52
N SER A 55 35.82 3.36 -42.99
CA SER A 55 34.38 3.17 -43.25
C SER A 55 33.97 3.59 -44.66
N GLY A 56 34.63 4.63 -45.19
CA GLY A 56 34.26 5.32 -46.43
C GLY A 56 33.27 6.47 -46.23
N LEU A 57 32.90 6.79 -45.00
CA LEU A 57 32.09 7.97 -44.66
C LEU A 57 33.01 9.13 -44.26
N PRO A 58 32.70 10.38 -44.67
CA PRO A 58 33.46 11.54 -44.26
C PRO A 58 33.15 11.94 -42.81
N SER A 59 34.11 12.57 -42.13
CA SER A 59 33.89 13.12 -40.80
C SER A 59 32.93 14.32 -40.84
N SER A 60 32.06 14.43 -39.83
CA SER A 60 30.88 15.32 -39.86
C SER A 60 31.22 16.80 -39.62
N PHE A 61 32.44 17.10 -39.13
CA PHE A 61 32.88 18.45 -38.76
C PHE A 61 33.84 19.02 -39.81
N SER A 62 33.42 20.06 -40.52
CA SER A 62 34.14 20.66 -41.66
C SER A 62 35.23 21.67 -41.27
N THR A 63 35.38 22.04 -40.00
CA THR A 63 36.28 23.14 -39.58
C THR A 63 37.64 22.65 -39.04
N HIS A 64 37.76 21.38 -38.66
CA HIS A 64 38.99 20.77 -38.17
C HIS A 64 39.18 19.40 -38.79
N ASP A 65 40.41 19.07 -39.17
CA ASP A 65 40.79 17.73 -39.62
C ASP A 65 40.60 16.74 -38.46
N THR A 66 39.42 16.13 -38.41
CA THR A 66 38.96 15.27 -37.32
C THR A 66 38.72 13.85 -37.81
N ILE A 67 39.08 12.89 -36.98
CA ILE A 67 38.92 11.46 -37.21
C ILE A 67 37.86 10.96 -36.24
N GLU A 68 36.79 10.34 -36.74
CA GLU A 68 35.71 9.84 -35.88
C GLU A 68 35.91 8.33 -35.62
N ILE A 69 35.94 7.95 -34.35
CA ILE A 69 36.12 6.56 -33.88
C ILE A 69 35.05 6.23 -32.83
N ASP A 70 34.61 4.96 -32.79
CA ASP A 70 33.72 4.50 -31.73
C ASP A 70 34.37 4.60 -30.34
N PRO A 71 33.68 5.13 -29.30
CA PRO A 71 34.27 5.27 -27.97
C PRO A 71 34.79 3.95 -27.39
N ILE A 72 34.05 2.84 -27.58
CA ILE A 72 34.45 1.54 -27.02
C ILE A 72 35.71 1.04 -27.74
N TYR A 73 35.78 1.23 -29.06
CA TYR A 73 36.97 0.86 -29.84
C TYR A 73 38.19 1.75 -29.51
N ALA A 74 37.96 3.06 -29.32
CA ALA A 74 39.01 3.99 -28.91
C ALA A 74 39.58 3.61 -27.54
N HIS A 75 38.73 3.27 -26.57
CA HIS A 75 39.17 2.82 -25.25
C HIS A 75 39.93 1.49 -25.28
N THR A 76 39.55 0.53 -26.14
CA THR A 76 40.33 -0.71 -26.31
C THR A 76 41.74 -0.48 -26.85
N LEU A 77 41.93 0.57 -27.64
CA LEU A 77 43.23 1.00 -28.17
C LEU A 77 43.98 1.98 -27.24
N GLY A 78 43.37 2.36 -26.11
CA GLY A 78 43.93 3.34 -25.18
C GLY A 78 43.95 4.80 -25.69
N LEU A 79 43.10 5.14 -26.66
CA LEU A 79 42.99 6.48 -27.26
C LEU A 79 42.04 7.37 -26.44
N SER A 80 42.36 8.66 -26.34
CA SER A 80 41.54 9.67 -25.65
C SER A 80 40.87 10.66 -26.61
N GLU A 81 39.73 11.22 -26.21
CA GLU A 81 39.01 12.22 -27.00
C GLU A 81 39.85 13.50 -27.13
N SER A 82 39.84 14.12 -28.31
CA SER A 82 40.63 15.32 -28.66
C SER A 82 42.16 15.15 -28.63
N GLU A 83 42.66 13.91 -28.60
CA GLU A 83 44.08 13.62 -28.73
C GLU A 83 44.60 13.92 -30.14
N ARG A 84 45.82 14.47 -30.23
CA ARG A 84 46.46 14.82 -31.51
C ARG A 84 47.24 13.64 -32.05
N VAL A 85 46.92 13.24 -33.29
CA VAL A 85 47.50 12.06 -33.92
C VAL A 85 47.92 12.37 -35.35
N TYR A 86 49.04 11.76 -35.79
CA TYR A 86 49.45 11.77 -37.18
C TYR A 86 48.76 10.63 -37.93
N LEU A 87 47.94 10.96 -38.92
CA LEU A 87 47.28 9.97 -39.78
C LEU A 87 47.98 9.87 -41.15
N TYR A 88 48.28 8.64 -41.56
CA TYR A 88 48.75 8.28 -42.91
C TYR A 88 47.91 7.13 -43.46
N LEU A 89 47.71 7.12 -44.78
CA LEU A 89 47.02 6.04 -45.48
C LEU A 89 48.06 5.06 -46.01
N ILE A 90 47.89 3.78 -45.67
CA ILE A 90 48.75 2.69 -46.13
C ILE A 90 47.94 1.76 -47.01
N LYS A 91 48.47 1.41 -48.18
CA LYS A 91 47.91 0.33 -49.00
C LYS A 91 48.34 -1.01 -48.42
N VAL A 92 47.38 -1.85 -48.04
CA VAL A 92 47.62 -3.17 -47.43
C VAL A 92 47.59 -4.24 -48.52
N GLU A 93 48.76 -4.79 -48.83
CA GLU A 93 48.91 -5.82 -49.89
C GLU A 93 48.71 -7.26 -49.36
N SER A 94 48.91 -7.47 -48.05
CA SER A 94 48.75 -8.77 -47.38
C SER A 94 47.27 -9.14 -47.24
N ILE A 95 46.83 -10.16 -47.96
CA ILE A 95 45.48 -10.75 -47.84
C ILE A 95 45.58 -11.95 -46.91
N ILE A 96 44.80 -11.94 -45.83
CA ILE A 96 44.72 -13.04 -44.87
C ILE A 96 43.72 -14.06 -45.37
N GLU A 97 44.15 -15.31 -45.56
CA GLU A 97 43.29 -16.42 -45.95
C GLU A 97 42.64 -17.07 -44.73
N ARG A 98 43.39 -17.20 -43.62
CA ARG A 98 42.90 -17.77 -42.36
C ARG A 98 43.26 -16.90 -41.17
N LEU A 99 42.29 -16.64 -40.30
CA LEU A 99 42.43 -15.86 -39.07
C LEU A 99 41.97 -16.68 -37.87
N GLU A 100 42.83 -16.83 -36.87
CA GLU A 100 42.48 -17.39 -35.57
C GLU A 100 42.34 -16.26 -34.54
N ILE A 101 41.16 -16.16 -33.92
CA ILE A 101 40.84 -15.17 -32.88
C ILE A 101 40.33 -15.87 -31.63
N ARG A 102 40.48 -15.22 -30.48
CA ARG A 102 40.05 -15.73 -29.18
C ARG A 102 39.41 -14.59 -28.39
N PRO A 103 38.25 -14.81 -27.72
CA PRO A 103 37.69 -13.79 -26.83
C PRO A 103 38.64 -13.53 -25.66
N VAL A 104 38.60 -12.34 -25.07
CA VAL A 104 39.52 -11.98 -23.96
C VAL A 104 39.04 -12.54 -22.62
N SER A 105 37.71 -12.65 -22.42
CA SER A 105 37.08 -13.13 -21.18
C SER A 105 36.29 -14.43 -21.36
N PRO A 106 36.15 -15.30 -20.34
CA PRO A 106 35.20 -16.41 -20.35
C PRO A 106 33.74 -15.95 -20.55
N ASP A 107 33.39 -14.78 -20.02
CA ASP A 107 32.04 -14.21 -20.20
C ASP A 107 31.85 -13.75 -21.65
N ASP A 108 32.89 -13.20 -22.29
CA ASP A 108 32.90 -12.86 -23.72
C ASP A 108 32.72 -14.11 -24.60
N TRP A 109 33.28 -15.26 -24.19
CA TRP A 109 33.06 -16.55 -24.85
C TRP A 109 31.60 -17.01 -24.76
N GLU A 110 30.99 -16.96 -23.56
CA GLU A 110 29.58 -17.33 -23.38
C GLU A 110 28.65 -16.47 -24.24
N ILE A 111 28.93 -15.17 -24.33
CA ILE A 111 28.15 -14.23 -25.17
C ILE A 111 28.38 -14.52 -26.67
N ALA A 112 29.62 -14.83 -27.08
CA ALA A 112 29.95 -15.19 -28.46
C ALA A 112 29.27 -16.50 -28.89
N GLU A 113 29.24 -17.49 -28.01
CA GLU A 113 28.61 -18.80 -28.25
C GLU A 113 27.10 -18.68 -28.43
N GLN A 114 26.43 -17.87 -27.60
CA GLN A 114 24.99 -17.61 -27.73
C GLN A 114 24.62 -16.85 -29.02
N ASN A 115 25.55 -16.07 -29.59
CA ASN A 115 25.31 -15.19 -30.74
C ASN A 115 26.08 -15.62 -32.01
N ALA A 116 26.53 -16.88 -32.09
CA ALA A 116 27.40 -17.38 -33.17
C ALA A 116 26.85 -17.14 -34.59
N ASN A 117 25.57 -17.43 -34.84
CA ASN A 117 24.93 -17.22 -36.16
C ASN A 117 24.98 -15.75 -36.62
N TRP A 118 24.87 -14.82 -35.68
CA TRP A 118 24.90 -13.39 -35.99
C TRP A 118 26.33 -12.92 -36.28
N LEU A 119 27.31 -13.41 -35.50
CA LEU A 119 28.72 -13.15 -35.73
C LEU A 119 29.17 -13.66 -37.10
N GLU A 120 28.79 -14.88 -37.49
CA GLU A 120 29.13 -15.47 -38.78
C GLU A 120 28.67 -14.60 -39.97
N THR A 121 27.47 -14.03 -39.88
CA THR A 121 26.89 -13.23 -40.97
C THR A 121 27.39 -11.78 -41.00
N ASN A 122 27.81 -11.21 -39.87
CA ASN A 122 28.11 -9.78 -39.74
C ASN A 122 29.55 -9.44 -39.37
N PHE A 123 30.43 -10.40 -39.15
CA PHE A 123 31.83 -10.16 -38.75
C PHE A 123 32.54 -9.15 -39.68
N PHE A 124 32.46 -9.37 -41.00
CA PHE A 124 33.11 -8.51 -42.00
C PHE A 124 32.46 -7.13 -42.17
N ASN A 125 31.27 -6.90 -41.58
CA ASN A 125 30.61 -5.60 -41.53
C ASN A 125 31.14 -4.72 -40.39
N SER A 126 31.88 -5.30 -39.45
CA SER A 126 32.40 -4.59 -38.28
C SER A 126 33.93 -4.48 -38.29
N TYR A 127 34.65 -5.36 -39.00
CA TYR A 127 36.12 -5.43 -39.02
C TYR A 127 36.65 -5.87 -40.41
N ARG A 128 37.65 -5.16 -40.97
CA ARG A 128 38.27 -5.50 -42.28
C ARG A 128 39.79 -5.54 -42.28
N ILE A 129 40.42 -4.83 -41.35
CA ILE A 129 41.88 -4.72 -41.26
C ILE A 129 42.25 -5.21 -39.89
N ILE A 130 43.09 -6.25 -39.85
CA ILE A 130 43.55 -6.86 -38.62
C ILE A 130 44.91 -6.26 -38.25
N SER A 131 44.99 -5.85 -36.99
CA SER A 131 46.24 -5.54 -36.29
C SER A 131 46.47 -6.57 -35.18
N ARG A 132 47.60 -6.47 -34.47
CA ARG A 132 47.88 -7.34 -33.29
C ARG A 132 47.15 -6.90 -32.02
N GLU A 133 46.39 -5.81 -32.09
CA GLU A 133 45.67 -5.25 -30.95
C GLU A 133 44.32 -5.93 -30.74
N ASN A 134 43.76 -5.76 -29.53
CA ASN A 134 42.42 -6.24 -29.21
C ASN A 134 41.37 -5.39 -29.94
N PHE A 135 40.29 -6.03 -30.40
CA PHE A 135 39.21 -5.34 -31.10
C PHE A 135 37.82 -5.80 -30.61
N PRO A 136 36.86 -4.87 -30.43
CA PRO A 136 35.50 -5.20 -30.03
C PRO A 136 34.59 -5.49 -31.23
N ILE A 137 33.68 -6.45 -31.09
CA ILE A 137 32.58 -6.69 -32.04
C ILE A 137 31.26 -6.37 -31.34
N PHE A 138 30.46 -5.49 -31.96
CA PHE A 138 29.23 -4.98 -31.38
C PHE A 138 28.03 -5.84 -31.77
N LEU A 139 27.33 -6.40 -30.79
CA LEU A 139 26.08 -7.13 -31.01
C LEU A 139 24.87 -6.17 -31.15
N PRO A 140 23.75 -6.59 -31.75
CA PRO A 140 22.53 -5.78 -31.88
C PRO A 140 21.93 -5.35 -30.54
N SER A 141 22.14 -6.14 -29.49
CA SER A 141 21.74 -5.88 -28.10
C SER A 141 22.46 -4.68 -27.47
N GLY A 142 23.51 -4.15 -28.12
CA GLY A 142 24.34 -3.06 -27.59
C GLY A 142 25.52 -3.53 -26.72
N THR A 143 25.69 -4.83 -26.53
CA THR A 143 26.86 -5.44 -25.87
C THR A 143 28.02 -5.61 -26.86
N ALA A 144 29.25 -5.32 -26.44
CA ALA A 144 30.45 -5.52 -27.25
C ALA A 144 31.28 -6.69 -26.72
N ILE A 145 31.72 -7.58 -27.60
CA ILE A 145 32.59 -8.73 -27.27
C ILE A 145 34.01 -8.38 -27.69
N THR A 146 34.99 -8.51 -26.79
CA THR A 146 36.39 -8.22 -27.13
C THR A 146 37.15 -9.46 -27.59
N PHE A 147 37.80 -9.37 -28.76
CA PHE A 147 38.60 -10.45 -29.34
C PHE A 147 40.07 -10.05 -29.45
N GLN A 148 40.94 -11.04 -29.31
CA GLN A 148 42.38 -10.97 -29.53
C GLN A 148 42.77 -11.90 -30.69
N MET A 149 43.64 -11.42 -31.57
CA MET A 149 44.21 -12.26 -32.64
C MET A 149 45.25 -13.23 -32.06
N VAL A 150 45.11 -14.51 -32.37
CA VAL A 150 46.04 -15.58 -31.96
C VAL A 150 47.03 -15.87 -33.08
N ASN A 151 46.53 -16.06 -34.31
CA ASN A 151 47.34 -16.39 -35.47
C ASN A 151 46.67 -15.91 -36.78
N ALA A 152 47.46 -15.67 -37.84
CA ALA A 152 46.95 -15.31 -39.16
C ALA A 152 47.84 -15.87 -40.28
N GLU A 153 47.24 -16.51 -41.29
CA GLU A 153 47.93 -17.08 -42.44
C GLU A 153 47.52 -16.35 -43.73
N PRO A 154 48.47 -15.86 -44.55
CA PRO A 154 49.91 -15.71 -44.29
C PRO A 154 50.23 -14.67 -43.20
N ASN A 155 51.32 -14.90 -42.45
CA ASN A 155 51.77 -13.98 -41.41
C ASN A 155 52.09 -12.59 -41.98
N PHE A 156 51.65 -11.55 -41.29
CA PHE A 156 51.91 -10.15 -41.64
C PHE A 156 52.77 -9.44 -40.60
N HIS A 157 53.53 -8.42 -41.04
CA HIS A 157 54.40 -7.66 -40.16
C HIS A 157 53.60 -6.65 -39.31
N ASP A 158 52.82 -5.78 -39.97
CA ASP A 158 52.13 -4.65 -39.32
C ASP A 158 50.60 -4.82 -39.30
N CYS A 159 49.98 -4.98 -40.46
CA CYS A 159 48.55 -5.25 -40.60
C CYS A 159 48.27 -6.17 -41.79
N GLY A 160 47.09 -6.80 -41.79
CA GLY A 160 46.62 -7.61 -42.91
C GLY A 160 45.14 -7.37 -43.20
N ARG A 161 44.76 -7.62 -44.44
CA ARG A 161 43.41 -7.38 -44.96
C ARG A 161 42.60 -8.66 -44.99
N LEU A 162 41.35 -8.58 -44.50
CA LEU A 162 40.36 -9.63 -44.65
C LEU A 162 39.53 -9.46 -45.92
N ASN A 163 39.31 -10.57 -46.62
CA ASN A 163 38.32 -10.67 -47.68
C ASN A 163 37.10 -11.46 -47.16
N PRO A 164 35.93 -11.33 -47.81
CA PRO A 164 34.76 -12.15 -47.48
C PRO A 164 34.99 -13.66 -47.66
N SER A 165 36.05 -14.06 -48.34
CA SER A 165 36.48 -15.46 -48.51
C SER A 165 37.49 -15.93 -47.46
N SER A 166 37.88 -15.07 -46.51
CA SER A 166 38.80 -15.41 -45.43
C SER A 166 38.09 -16.29 -44.39
N GLU A 167 38.75 -17.35 -43.94
CA GLU A 167 38.25 -18.25 -42.90
C GLU A 167 38.59 -17.67 -41.52
N VAL A 168 37.59 -17.44 -40.67
CA VAL A 168 37.77 -16.92 -39.31
C VAL A 168 37.42 -18.02 -38.30
N LEU A 169 38.41 -18.41 -37.49
CA LEU A 169 38.31 -19.43 -36.46
C LEU A 169 38.28 -18.77 -35.08
N VAL A 170 37.23 -19.03 -34.30
CA VAL A 170 37.13 -18.54 -32.92
C VAL A 170 37.52 -19.66 -31.96
N SER A 171 38.61 -19.48 -31.23
CA SER A 171 39.09 -20.44 -30.23
C SER A 171 38.29 -20.33 -28.94
N PRO A 172 37.80 -21.45 -28.36
CA PRO A 172 37.05 -21.45 -27.11
C PRO A 172 37.92 -21.06 -25.90
N ILE A 173 37.33 -20.36 -24.93
CA ILE A 173 37.87 -20.22 -23.58
C ILE A 173 37.05 -21.08 -22.63
N LEU A 174 37.61 -22.21 -22.22
CA LEU A 174 37.07 -23.00 -21.13
C LEU A 174 37.51 -22.38 -19.80
N ARG A 175 36.59 -22.20 -18.84
CA ARG A 175 36.95 -21.81 -17.48
C ARG A 175 37.95 -22.85 -16.93
N GLU A 176 39.11 -22.40 -16.48
CA GLU A 176 40.06 -23.29 -15.80
C GLU A 176 39.36 -23.92 -14.59
N LYS A 177 39.39 -25.25 -14.52
CA LYS A 177 39.02 -25.95 -13.28
C LYS A 177 40.08 -25.61 -12.24
N VAL A 178 39.63 -25.07 -11.11
CA VAL A 178 40.44 -24.68 -9.95
C VAL A 178 41.47 -25.78 -9.64
N SER A 179 42.75 -25.46 -9.81
CA SER A 179 43.86 -26.35 -9.47
C SER A 179 44.11 -26.35 -7.96
N GLU A 180 44.11 -27.53 -7.35
CA GLU A 180 44.48 -27.76 -5.97
C GLU A 180 45.94 -27.33 -5.72
N SER A 181 46.12 -26.33 -4.86
CA SER A 181 47.37 -26.09 -4.15
C SER A 181 47.03 -25.74 -2.70
N ASN A 182 47.87 -26.19 -1.76
CA ASN A 182 47.68 -26.13 -0.30
C ASN A 182 47.67 -24.72 0.31
N SER A 183 47.24 -23.69 -0.42
CA SER A 183 47.27 -22.29 -0.02
C SER A 183 45.94 -21.57 -0.29
N GLY A 184 44.86 -22.02 0.36
CA GLY A 184 43.58 -21.33 0.44
C GLY A 184 42.75 -21.30 -0.85
N VAL A 185 41.46 -21.58 -0.73
CA VAL A 185 40.49 -21.54 -1.83
C VAL A 185 39.84 -20.16 -1.84
N THR A 186 39.81 -19.50 -3.00
CA THR A 186 39.02 -18.29 -3.18
C THR A 186 37.58 -18.67 -3.55
N LEU A 187 36.62 -18.29 -2.70
CA LEU A 187 35.21 -18.58 -2.92
C LEU A 187 34.38 -17.30 -2.86
N ARG A 188 33.30 -17.27 -3.64
CA ARG A 188 32.35 -16.16 -3.68
C ARG A 188 31.33 -16.28 -2.55
N CYS A 189 31.13 -15.21 -1.80
CA CYS A 189 30.17 -15.16 -0.69
C CYS A 189 28.74 -15.04 -1.22
N VAL A 190 27.85 -15.89 -0.72
CA VAL A 190 26.41 -15.80 -0.91
C VAL A 190 25.73 -15.74 0.46
N ILE A 191 25.09 -14.61 0.76
CA ILE A 191 24.31 -14.42 1.97
C ILE A 191 22.99 -15.17 1.82
N GLU A 192 22.68 -15.96 2.84
CA GLU A 192 21.55 -16.88 2.81
C GLU A 192 20.19 -16.13 2.74
N ASN A 193 19.43 -16.34 1.65
CA ASN A 193 18.03 -15.94 1.47
C ASN A 193 17.19 -17.16 1.01
N ASP A 194 16.88 -18.08 1.92
CA ASP A 194 15.88 -19.16 1.77
C ASP A 194 16.21 -20.41 0.91
N LEU A 195 17.48 -20.72 0.60
CA LEU A 195 17.82 -21.85 -0.31
C LEU A 195 18.24 -23.18 0.35
N LEU A 196 18.30 -23.29 1.68
CA LEU A 196 18.67 -24.54 2.37
C LEU A 196 17.46 -25.32 2.93
N PRO A 197 17.45 -26.67 2.85
CA PRO A 197 16.36 -27.50 3.37
C PRO A 197 16.26 -27.39 4.90
N ARG A 198 15.08 -26.97 5.38
CA ARG A 198 14.78 -26.65 6.79
C ARG A 198 15.05 -27.77 7.79
N ASP A 199 15.04 -29.02 7.34
CA ASP A 199 15.15 -30.19 8.23
C ASP A 199 16.58 -30.41 8.77
N ALA A 200 17.62 -29.87 8.13
CA ALA A 200 19.00 -29.93 8.62
C ALA A 200 19.37 -28.80 9.60
N ILE A 201 18.53 -27.75 9.69
CA ILE A 201 18.85 -26.46 10.33
C ILE A 201 18.53 -26.46 11.83
N ILE A 202 17.69 -27.39 12.30
CA ILE A 202 17.08 -27.36 13.64
C ILE A 202 18.11 -27.49 14.79
N ASN A 203 19.34 -27.96 14.52
CA ASN A 203 20.35 -28.24 15.54
C ASN A 203 21.72 -27.54 15.35
N HIS A 204 21.85 -26.56 14.45
CA HIS A 204 23.16 -25.97 14.13
C HIS A 204 23.31 -24.50 14.58
N PRO A 205 24.51 -24.07 15.02
CA PRO A 205 24.72 -22.76 15.64
C PRO A 205 24.62 -21.60 14.63
N GLU A 206 24.19 -20.43 15.12
CA GLU A 206 23.81 -19.23 14.34
C GLU A 206 24.99 -18.57 13.58
N LEU A 207 26.24 -18.93 13.90
CA LEU A 207 27.48 -18.41 13.31
C LEU A 207 28.24 -19.51 12.56
N CYS A 208 27.68 -20.01 11.47
CA CYS A 208 28.32 -21.03 10.62
C CYS A 208 28.50 -20.54 9.18
N VAL A 209 29.49 -21.13 8.52
CA VAL A 209 29.74 -20.98 7.09
C VAL A 209 29.58 -22.33 6.42
N TYR A 210 28.77 -22.38 5.36
CA TYR A 210 28.55 -23.60 4.60
C TYR A 210 29.51 -23.67 3.42
N ILE A 211 30.32 -24.73 3.41
CA ILE A 211 31.40 -24.90 2.45
C ILE A 211 31.12 -26.16 1.61
N PRO A 212 31.35 -26.13 0.29
CA PRO A 212 31.25 -27.32 -0.55
C PRO A 212 32.30 -28.37 -0.13
N GLN A 213 31.97 -29.65 -0.34
CA GLN A 213 32.73 -30.84 0.09
C GLN A 213 34.12 -31.04 -0.58
N VAL A 214 34.69 -29.98 -1.16
CA VAL A 214 35.97 -29.98 -1.91
C VAL A 214 37.18 -30.06 -0.97
N PHE A 215 37.03 -29.66 0.31
CA PHE A 215 38.05 -29.85 1.32
C PHE A 215 38.04 -31.31 1.76
N GLY A 216 38.94 -32.15 1.24
CA GLY A 216 39.01 -33.60 1.47
C GLY A 216 39.27 -34.07 2.92
N SER A 217 39.08 -33.21 3.92
CA SER A 217 39.08 -33.54 5.36
C SER A 217 37.89 -32.87 6.05
N LEU A 218 37.39 -33.47 7.13
CA LEU A 218 36.38 -32.86 8.01
C LEU A 218 37.04 -31.68 8.73
N VAL A 219 36.97 -30.50 8.11
CA VAL A 219 37.50 -29.27 8.71
C VAL A 219 36.39 -28.64 9.54
N ASP A 220 36.53 -28.68 10.86
CA ASP A 220 35.57 -28.06 11.79
C ASP A 220 35.70 -26.52 11.83
N SER A 221 36.88 -25.97 11.57
CA SER A 221 37.18 -24.53 11.66
C SER A 221 37.99 -24.01 10.47
N VAL A 222 37.62 -22.84 9.97
CA VAL A 222 38.16 -22.27 8.74
C VAL A 222 38.44 -20.77 8.91
N PHE A 223 39.56 -20.30 8.36
CA PHE A 223 39.89 -18.89 8.27
C PHE A 223 39.24 -18.25 7.04
N ILE A 224 38.70 -17.04 7.20
CA ILE A 224 38.06 -16.25 6.14
C ILE A 224 38.70 -14.86 6.11
N GLU A 225 39.19 -14.45 4.94
CA GLU A 225 39.79 -13.13 4.71
C GLU A 225 39.24 -12.53 3.40
N PRO A 226 38.72 -11.28 3.42
CA PRO A 226 38.26 -10.58 2.21
C PRO A 226 39.44 -10.20 1.32
N LEU A 227 39.31 -10.33 0.00
CA LEU A 227 40.41 -10.01 -0.93
C LEU A 227 40.74 -8.51 -1.02
N GLU A 228 39.78 -7.62 -0.72
CA GLU A 228 39.89 -6.17 -1.01
C GLU A 228 40.01 -5.26 0.24
N ALA A 229 40.11 -5.79 1.46
CA ALA A 229 40.24 -4.95 2.67
C ALA A 229 41.70 -4.87 3.15
N SER A 230 42.27 -3.66 3.15
CA SER A 230 43.63 -3.36 3.63
C SER A 230 43.81 -3.43 5.15
N PHE A 231 42.74 -3.69 5.92
CA PHE A 231 42.79 -3.84 7.38
C PHE A 231 41.64 -4.73 7.90
N SER A 232 41.85 -6.05 7.99
CA SER A 232 41.10 -6.89 8.94
C SER A 232 41.86 -8.20 9.21
N SER A 233 42.05 -8.57 10.47
CA SER A 233 42.58 -9.89 10.84
C SER A 233 41.71 -11.03 10.29
N PRO A 234 42.30 -12.19 9.97
CA PRO A 234 41.57 -13.32 9.42
C PRO A 234 40.58 -13.87 10.47
N LEU A 235 39.32 -14.06 10.05
CA LEU A 235 38.23 -14.50 10.90
C LEU A 235 38.20 -16.04 10.99
N VAL A 236 38.14 -16.61 12.19
CA VAL A 236 37.95 -18.06 12.37
C VAL A 236 36.46 -18.35 12.54
N VAL A 237 35.88 -19.17 11.66
CA VAL A 237 34.48 -19.57 11.70
C VAL A 237 34.34 -21.08 11.64
N ARG A 238 33.28 -21.61 12.25
CA ARG A 238 32.93 -23.03 12.12
C ARG A 238 32.41 -23.31 10.71
N ALA A 239 32.98 -24.31 10.06
CA ALA A 239 32.54 -24.74 8.73
C ALA A 239 31.60 -25.95 8.83
N ILE A 240 30.49 -25.91 8.10
CA ILE A 240 29.59 -27.06 7.91
C ILE A 240 29.68 -27.50 6.46
N GLN A 241 30.07 -28.75 6.23
CA GLN A 241 30.13 -29.32 4.89
C GLN A 241 28.74 -29.76 4.44
N LEU A 242 28.25 -29.18 3.34
CA LEU A 242 26.99 -29.61 2.72
C LEU A 242 27.26 -30.73 1.70
N PRO A 243 26.33 -31.71 1.57
CA PRO A 243 26.48 -32.82 0.62
C PRO A 243 26.32 -32.40 -0.86
N PHE A 244 25.90 -31.16 -1.14
CA PHE A 244 25.68 -30.64 -2.50
C PHE A 244 26.85 -29.76 -2.95
N GLN A 245 27.37 -29.99 -4.15
CA GLN A 245 28.50 -29.24 -4.72
C GLN A 245 28.01 -27.97 -5.43
N TRP A 246 28.23 -26.81 -4.82
CA TRP A 246 28.12 -25.50 -5.47
C TRP A 246 29.53 -25.04 -5.83
N LEU A 247 29.91 -25.14 -7.10
CA LEU A 247 31.26 -24.83 -7.57
C LEU A 247 31.56 -23.34 -7.37
N GLY A 248 32.59 -23.02 -6.58
CA GLY A 248 33.14 -21.67 -6.42
C GLY A 248 32.39 -20.73 -5.47
N GLN A 249 31.43 -21.23 -4.69
CA GLN A 249 30.64 -20.42 -3.75
C GLN A 249 30.66 -21.01 -2.34
N PHE A 250 30.57 -20.14 -1.33
CA PHE A 250 30.31 -20.52 0.06
C PHE A 250 29.13 -19.70 0.60
N PHE A 251 28.32 -20.30 1.45
CA PHE A 251 27.15 -19.63 2.03
C PHE A 251 27.44 -19.16 3.44
N VAL A 252 26.99 -17.95 3.76
CA VAL A 252 27.13 -17.35 5.08
C VAL A 252 25.75 -17.08 5.65
N SER A 253 25.57 -17.36 6.94
CA SER A 253 24.32 -17.01 7.63
C SER A 253 24.06 -15.50 7.56
N GLY A 254 22.81 -15.10 7.34
CA GLY A 254 22.42 -13.69 7.23
C GLY A 254 22.86 -12.84 8.43
N SER A 255 22.87 -13.42 9.63
CA SER A 255 23.32 -12.76 10.86
C SER A 255 24.83 -12.47 10.84
N LEU A 256 25.67 -13.43 10.46
CA LEU A 256 27.12 -13.22 10.37
C LEU A 256 27.46 -12.19 9.29
N ALA A 257 26.75 -12.22 8.15
CA ALA A 257 26.89 -11.22 7.11
C ALA A 257 26.53 -9.81 7.60
N SER A 258 25.50 -9.67 8.44
CA SER A 258 25.10 -8.38 9.00
C SER A 258 26.12 -7.81 10.00
N SER A 259 26.71 -8.65 10.84
CA SER A 259 27.71 -8.22 11.83
C SER A 259 29.03 -7.80 11.19
N TYR A 260 29.43 -8.44 10.09
CA TYR A 260 30.70 -8.18 9.40
C TYR A 260 30.55 -7.42 8.07
N SER A 261 29.36 -6.89 7.78
CA SER A 261 29.05 -6.15 6.55
C SER A 261 29.42 -6.88 5.25
N PHE A 262 29.27 -8.19 5.22
CA PHE A 262 29.52 -8.97 4.00
C PHE A 262 28.47 -8.63 2.95
N VAL A 263 28.90 -8.51 1.69
CA VAL A 263 27.99 -8.30 0.55
C VAL A 263 27.92 -9.57 -0.30
N THR A 264 26.72 -9.89 -0.80
CA THR A 264 26.55 -10.98 -1.78
C THR A 264 27.36 -10.68 -3.02
N GLY A 265 28.38 -11.48 -3.28
CA GLY A 265 29.24 -11.35 -4.44
C GLY A 265 30.71 -11.11 -4.15
N ASP A 266 31.07 -10.77 -2.91
CA ASP A 266 32.45 -10.54 -2.52
C ASP A 266 33.27 -11.85 -2.54
N PHE A 267 34.55 -11.73 -2.91
CA PHE A 267 35.49 -12.86 -2.92
C PHE A 267 36.26 -12.94 -1.61
N PHE A 268 36.25 -14.14 -1.02
CA PHE A 268 36.98 -14.43 0.20
C PHE A 268 38.00 -15.54 -0.03
N LYS A 269 39.15 -15.42 0.61
CA LYS A 269 40.14 -16.47 0.71
C LYS A 269 39.84 -17.32 1.94
N ILE A 270 39.76 -18.62 1.74
CA ILE A 270 39.29 -19.60 2.73
C ILE A 270 40.32 -20.71 2.89
N TRP A 271 40.83 -20.94 4.11
CA TRP A 271 41.79 -22.02 4.38
C TRP A 271 41.54 -22.71 5.73
N PRO A 272 41.88 -24.01 5.87
CA PRO A 272 41.65 -24.75 7.12
C PRO A 272 42.46 -24.15 8.29
N ALA A 273 41.83 -24.10 9.46
CA ALA A 273 42.41 -23.59 10.69
C ALA A 273 42.62 -24.71 11.70
N ASP A 274 43.88 -25.01 12.06
CA ASP A 274 44.21 -25.90 13.18
C ASP A 274 44.23 -25.07 14.48
N VAL A 275 43.08 -24.92 15.12
CA VAL A 275 42.98 -24.08 16.34
C VAL A 275 43.42 -24.88 17.57
N GLY A 276 44.65 -24.64 18.02
CA GLY A 276 45.17 -25.15 19.28
C GLY A 276 44.81 -24.27 20.49
N THR A 277 44.46 -24.94 21.59
CA THR A 277 44.27 -24.47 22.99
C THR A 277 42.93 -23.83 23.37
N MET A 278 42.29 -24.44 24.38
CA MET A 278 41.13 -23.92 25.10
C MET A 278 41.52 -22.72 25.96
N SER A 279 40.76 -21.63 25.88
CA SER A 279 40.92 -20.49 26.78
C SER A 279 40.14 -20.74 28.07
N SER A 280 40.80 -20.54 29.22
CA SER A 280 40.27 -20.89 30.53
C SER A 280 39.21 -19.93 31.08
N LYS A 281 39.11 -18.71 30.53
CA LYS A 281 38.18 -17.67 31.01
C LYS A 281 37.94 -16.58 29.97
N PHE A 282 36.67 -16.23 29.72
CA PHE A 282 36.24 -15.10 28.91
C PHE A 282 35.51 -14.06 29.76
N ILE A 283 35.78 -12.79 29.49
CA ILE A 283 35.10 -11.66 30.12
C ILE A 283 34.17 -11.01 29.10
N LEU A 284 32.87 -10.97 29.39
CA LEU A 284 31.89 -10.21 28.59
C LEU A 284 31.66 -8.86 29.26
N ARG A 285 31.86 -7.77 28.52
CA ARG A 285 31.59 -6.41 28.99
C ARG A 285 30.39 -5.82 28.27
N PRO A 286 29.32 -5.41 28.97
CA PRO A 286 28.18 -4.75 28.35
C PRO A 286 28.55 -3.35 27.89
N LEU A 287 28.13 -2.99 26.67
CA LEU A 287 28.34 -1.64 26.15
C LEU A 287 27.26 -0.64 26.63
N ASN A 288 26.09 -1.11 27.10
CA ASN A 288 24.95 -0.29 27.53
C ASN A 288 24.46 -0.62 28.97
N GLN A 289 23.74 0.31 29.61
CA GLN A 289 23.10 0.05 30.92
C GLN A 289 21.89 -0.91 30.83
N GLU A 290 21.11 -0.85 29.75
CA GLU A 290 19.95 -1.75 29.55
C GLU A 290 20.38 -3.22 29.40
N SER A 291 21.57 -3.47 28.82
CA SER A 291 22.14 -4.81 28.67
C SER A 291 22.58 -5.47 29.99
N MET A 292 22.66 -4.72 31.09
CA MET A 292 22.98 -5.26 32.41
C MET A 292 21.74 -5.83 33.12
N GLU A 293 20.57 -5.22 32.93
CA GLU A 293 19.33 -5.61 33.64
C GLU A 293 18.61 -6.80 32.98
N GLU A 294 18.79 -6.98 31.67
CA GLU A 294 18.14 -8.03 30.86
C GLU A 294 18.83 -9.40 30.92
N PHE A 295 20.03 -9.50 31.47
CA PHE A 295 20.84 -10.72 31.48
C PHE A 295 20.42 -11.68 32.62
N VAL A 296 19.27 -12.34 32.48
CA VAL A 296 18.83 -13.42 33.40
C VAL A 296 19.43 -14.78 32.97
N THR A 297 20.73 -14.88 33.23
CA THR A 297 21.60 -16.04 33.55
C THR A 297 21.51 -17.41 32.84
N ASN A 298 20.40 -17.96 32.36
CA ASN A 298 20.38 -19.41 32.02
C ASN A 298 20.00 -19.83 30.58
N SER A 299 19.19 -19.07 29.82
CA SER A 299 18.75 -19.51 28.48
C SER A 299 19.76 -19.20 27.37
N VAL A 300 20.36 -18.02 27.43
CA VAL A 300 21.28 -17.50 26.40
C VAL A 300 22.65 -18.21 26.42
N VAL A 301 23.17 -18.50 27.61
CA VAL A 301 24.47 -19.17 27.80
C VAL A 301 24.46 -20.59 27.19
N SER A 302 23.30 -21.25 27.20
CA SER A 302 23.14 -22.59 26.61
C SER A 302 23.29 -22.63 25.08
N ARG A 303 23.06 -21.49 24.38
CA ARG A 303 23.17 -21.39 22.91
C ARG A 303 24.55 -20.91 22.44
N ILE A 304 25.31 -20.22 23.30
CA ILE A 304 26.71 -19.82 23.04
C ILE A 304 27.68 -21.01 23.19
N LYS A 305 27.20 -22.18 23.65
CA LYS A 305 27.97 -23.41 23.92
C LYS A 305 28.88 -23.94 22.80
N PHE A 306 28.79 -23.42 21.58
CA PHE A 306 29.47 -24.00 20.41
C PHE A 306 30.13 -22.99 19.47
N SER A 307 30.42 -21.76 19.93
CA SER A 307 31.09 -20.74 19.10
C SER A 307 32.54 -20.45 19.53
N TYR A 308 33.42 -20.26 18.54
CA TYR A 308 34.76 -19.73 18.74
C TYR A 308 34.66 -18.21 18.94
N LEU A 309 35.22 -17.70 20.03
CA LEU A 309 35.23 -16.27 20.34
C LEU A 309 36.65 -15.70 20.20
N ILE A 310 36.76 -14.59 19.45
CA ILE A 310 38.01 -13.84 19.27
C ILE A 310 38.03 -12.63 20.19
N ASN A 311 39.21 -12.32 20.70
CA ASN A 311 39.48 -11.20 21.58
C ASN A 311 39.12 -9.86 20.89
N GLY A 312 38.29 -9.03 21.52
CA GLY A 312 37.82 -7.75 20.97
C GLY A 312 36.59 -7.84 20.06
N MET A 313 35.93 -9.01 19.97
CA MET A 313 34.67 -9.16 19.24
C MET A 313 33.51 -8.48 19.97
N GLU A 314 32.66 -7.79 19.22
CA GLU A 314 31.36 -7.32 19.67
C GLU A 314 30.32 -8.42 19.34
N LEU A 315 29.77 -9.07 20.37
CA LEU A 315 28.71 -10.07 20.23
C LEU A 315 27.34 -9.41 20.41
N GLN A 316 26.45 -9.66 19.45
CA GLN A 316 25.04 -9.31 19.54
C GLN A 316 24.23 -10.59 19.77
N ILE A 317 23.51 -10.64 20.88
CA ILE A 317 22.71 -11.82 21.26
C ILE A 317 21.28 -11.63 20.70
N PRO A 318 20.67 -12.62 20.03
CA PRO A 318 19.41 -12.42 19.30
C PRO A 318 18.20 -12.05 20.17
N ASP A 319 18.15 -12.57 21.41
CA ASP A 319 16.98 -12.43 22.28
C ASP A 319 17.07 -11.19 23.20
N LEU A 320 18.27 -10.63 23.38
CA LEU A 320 18.52 -9.46 24.21
C LEU A 320 19.29 -8.46 23.34
N ASN A 321 18.69 -7.31 23.01
CA ASN A 321 19.26 -6.29 22.12
C ASN A 321 20.47 -5.56 22.75
N ALA A 322 21.47 -6.33 23.14
CA ALA A 322 22.59 -5.98 23.96
C ALA A 322 23.88 -6.34 23.21
N VAL A 323 24.79 -5.37 23.11
CA VAL A 323 26.11 -5.57 22.50
C VAL A 323 27.13 -5.74 23.61
N TYR A 324 27.86 -6.85 23.59
CA TYR A 324 28.91 -7.16 24.56
C TYR A 324 30.26 -7.22 23.87
N SER A 325 31.30 -6.60 24.46
CA SER A 325 32.67 -6.83 24.02
C SER A 325 33.26 -8.05 24.73
N VAL A 326 33.93 -8.90 23.97
CA VAL A 326 34.62 -10.10 24.48
C VAL A 326 36.07 -9.78 24.77
N GLU A 327 36.50 -9.92 26.01
CA GLU A 327 37.92 -9.88 26.42
C GLU A 327 38.37 -11.26 26.91
N GLY A 328 39.28 -11.91 26.18
CA GLY A 328 39.88 -13.21 26.49
C GLY A 328 40.73 -13.77 25.33
N ARG A 329 41.72 -14.63 25.61
CA ARG A 329 42.50 -15.28 24.54
C ARG A 329 41.56 -16.05 23.60
N THR A 330 41.82 -15.97 22.29
CA THR A 330 41.04 -16.66 21.24
C THR A 330 40.96 -18.14 21.55
N GLY A 331 39.75 -18.71 21.61
CA GLY A 331 39.58 -20.12 21.99
C GLY A 331 38.12 -20.60 21.95
N TYR A 332 37.97 -21.91 22.14
CA TYR A 332 36.68 -22.61 22.17
C TYR A 332 36.11 -22.65 23.60
N VAL A 333 34.82 -22.36 23.75
CA VAL A 333 34.10 -22.34 25.05
C VAL A 333 33.20 -23.55 25.17
N GLU A 334 33.55 -24.48 26.07
CA GLU A 334 32.77 -25.71 26.28
C GLU A 334 31.90 -25.64 27.56
N ASN A 335 32.30 -24.85 28.56
CA ASN A 335 31.68 -24.82 29.90
C ASN A 335 31.20 -23.42 30.33
N GLU A 336 30.02 -23.36 30.97
CA GLU A 336 29.36 -22.13 31.46
C GLU A 336 30.18 -21.40 32.54
N GLU A 337 30.98 -22.12 33.31
CA GLU A 337 31.84 -21.57 34.38
C GLU A 337 33.02 -20.72 33.87
N SER A 338 33.32 -20.78 32.56
CA SER A 338 34.41 -20.03 31.95
C SER A 338 34.04 -18.59 31.55
N ILE A 339 32.75 -18.21 31.63
CA ILE A 339 32.27 -16.89 31.23
C ILE A 339 32.03 -16.05 32.49
N THR A 340 32.75 -14.93 32.61
CA THR A 340 32.51 -13.92 33.65
C THR A 340 32.04 -12.61 33.03
N VAL A 341 31.00 -11.99 33.58
CA VAL A 341 30.52 -10.68 33.10
C VAL A 341 31.15 -9.60 33.98
N ASP A 342 31.89 -8.67 33.37
CA ASP A 342 32.41 -7.48 34.08
C ASP A 342 31.29 -6.42 34.11
N SER A 343 30.90 -5.98 35.29
CA SER A 343 29.84 -4.97 35.47
C SER A 343 30.31 -3.52 35.23
N SER A 344 31.55 -3.32 34.75
CA SER A 344 32.13 -1.99 34.49
C SER A 344 31.81 -1.51 33.07
N LEU A 345 31.09 -0.40 32.95
CA LEU A 345 30.77 0.25 31.67
C LEU A 345 32.04 0.85 31.03
N LEU A 346 32.22 0.66 29.72
CA LEU A 346 33.25 1.33 28.92
C LEU A 346 32.83 2.78 28.64
N SER A 347 33.61 3.76 29.12
CA SER A 347 33.43 5.17 28.75
C SER A 347 34.12 5.47 27.41
N PHE A 348 33.38 5.63 26.32
CA PHE A 348 33.93 6.10 25.04
C PHE A 348 33.61 7.58 24.76
N ASN A 349 34.64 8.31 24.33
CA ASN A 349 34.59 9.73 23.95
C ASN A 349 33.83 9.95 22.63
N ASP A 350 33.11 11.06 22.58
CA ASP A 350 32.44 11.65 21.41
C ASP A 350 33.29 11.59 20.14
N LYS A 351 33.00 10.63 19.26
CA LYS A 351 33.14 10.62 17.77
C LYS A 351 33.22 9.19 17.27
N LYS A 352 32.06 8.53 17.17
CA LYS A 352 31.68 7.52 16.17
C LYS A 352 30.21 7.21 16.43
N ARG A 353 29.36 7.56 15.47
CA ARG A 353 27.90 7.39 15.55
C ARG A 353 27.59 5.90 15.69
N ILE A 354 27.14 5.49 16.87
CA ILE A 354 26.37 4.26 17.04
C ILE A 354 24.91 4.70 16.87
N VAL A 355 24.33 4.41 15.70
CA VAL A 355 22.90 4.54 15.49
C VAL A 355 22.30 3.16 15.72
N HIS A 356 21.78 2.91 16.91
CA HIS A 356 20.87 1.80 17.14
C HIS A 356 19.59 2.07 16.34
N ASN A 357 19.20 1.15 15.45
CA ASN A 357 17.85 1.12 14.91
C ASN A 357 17.43 -0.31 14.65
N LYS A 358 16.36 -0.74 15.34
CA LYS A 358 15.59 -1.96 15.04
C LYS A 358 15.47 -2.09 13.52
N THR A 359 16.00 -3.16 12.92
CA THR A 359 15.67 -3.56 11.55
C THR A 359 14.21 -3.99 11.53
N ARG A 360 13.31 -3.01 11.43
CA ARG A 360 11.94 -3.26 11.03
C ARG A 360 11.99 -3.63 9.56
N ILE A 361 12.21 -4.91 9.27
CA ILE A 361 11.95 -5.45 7.95
C ILE A 361 10.45 -5.29 7.76
N THR A 362 10.05 -4.25 7.02
CA THR A 362 8.66 -4.10 6.61
C THR A 362 8.30 -5.29 5.74
N PRO A 363 7.14 -5.92 5.95
CA PRO A 363 6.80 -7.13 5.23
C PRO A 363 6.63 -6.86 3.72
N ASN A 364 6.74 -7.95 2.96
CA ASN A 364 6.68 -8.08 1.50
C ASN A 364 5.71 -7.15 0.72
N PRO A 365 4.48 -6.77 1.18
CA PRO A 365 3.60 -5.91 0.37
C PRO A 365 4.19 -4.53 0.09
N PHE A 366 5.04 -4.01 0.96
CA PHE A 366 5.65 -2.70 0.77
C PHE A 366 7.02 -2.77 0.12
N GLN A 367 7.69 -3.92 0.10
CA GLN A 367 9.05 -4.05 -0.42
C GLN A 367 9.15 -3.67 -1.90
N GLY A 368 8.22 -4.12 -2.75
CA GLY A 368 8.20 -3.69 -4.15
C GLY A 368 7.95 -2.19 -4.34
N LEU A 369 7.18 -1.56 -3.44
CA LEU A 369 7.00 -0.10 -3.44
C LEU A 369 8.29 0.61 -2.97
N MET A 370 8.94 0.08 -1.94
CA MET A 370 10.21 0.59 -1.43
C MET A 370 11.29 0.57 -2.49
N ASP A 371 11.44 -0.55 -3.21
CA ASP A 371 12.41 -0.70 -4.30
C ASP A 371 12.12 0.29 -5.43
N SER A 372 10.85 0.50 -5.78
CA SER A 372 10.47 1.50 -6.78
C SER A 372 10.79 2.93 -6.35
N ILE A 373 10.68 3.24 -5.06
CA ILE A 373 11.00 4.56 -4.49
C ILE A 373 12.52 4.75 -4.46
N LEU A 374 13.26 3.76 -3.98
CA LEU A 374 14.73 3.81 -3.93
C LEU A 374 15.34 3.91 -5.32
N THR A 375 14.82 3.15 -6.29
CA THR A 375 15.23 3.26 -7.70
C THR A 375 15.02 4.68 -8.21
N SER A 376 13.86 5.28 -7.95
CA SER A 376 13.56 6.64 -8.39
C SER A 376 14.38 7.73 -7.68
N ALA A 377 14.68 7.53 -6.40
CA ALA A 377 15.53 8.43 -5.63
C ALA A 377 16.99 8.38 -6.12
N ASN A 378 17.49 7.21 -6.50
CA ASN A 378 18.82 7.05 -7.11
C ASN A 378 18.94 7.79 -8.46
N PHE A 379 17.83 7.93 -9.20
CA PHE A 379 17.78 8.73 -10.44
C PHE A 379 17.52 10.23 -10.19
N GLY A 380 17.45 10.67 -8.92
CA GLY A 380 17.20 12.08 -8.57
C GLY A 380 15.76 12.53 -8.81
N TYR A 381 14.81 11.61 -8.93
CA TYR A 381 13.40 11.95 -9.10
C TYR A 381 12.72 12.26 -7.77
N ASN A 382 11.85 13.25 -7.78
CA ASN A 382 10.96 13.57 -6.67
C ASN A 382 9.76 12.62 -6.68
N VAL A 383 9.45 12.07 -5.51
CA VAL A 383 8.43 11.05 -5.32
C VAL A 383 7.31 11.56 -4.42
N LEU A 384 6.08 11.43 -4.89
CA LEU A 384 4.88 11.72 -4.10
C LEU A 384 4.15 10.42 -3.74
N VAL A 385 3.99 10.16 -2.44
CA VAL A 385 3.26 8.99 -1.93
C VAL A 385 1.86 9.40 -1.48
N ASN A 386 0.85 8.90 -2.18
CA ASN A 386 -0.57 9.13 -1.89
C ASN A 386 -1.21 7.92 -1.19
N GLY A 387 -2.27 8.12 -0.42
CA GLY A 387 -3.06 7.04 0.16
C GLY A 387 -4.11 7.51 1.18
N ILE A 388 -4.91 6.59 1.69
CA ILE A 388 -5.95 6.93 2.68
C ILE A 388 -5.31 7.17 4.06
N LYS A 389 -5.94 7.95 4.94
CA LYS A 389 -5.47 8.12 6.34
C LYS A 389 -5.41 6.75 7.04
N GLY A 390 -4.28 6.45 7.67
CA GLY A 390 -4.08 5.15 8.35
C GLY A 390 -3.56 4.03 7.45
N SER A 391 -3.25 4.29 6.18
CA SER A 391 -2.64 3.31 5.26
C SER A 391 -1.18 2.94 5.59
N GLY A 392 -0.51 3.70 6.47
CA GLY A 392 0.88 3.42 6.86
C GLY A 392 1.95 4.23 6.10
N LYS A 393 1.63 5.41 5.59
CA LYS A 393 2.59 6.29 4.90
C LYS A 393 3.77 6.71 5.76
N THR A 394 3.48 7.21 6.96
CA THR A 394 4.51 7.61 7.92
C THR A 394 5.42 6.43 8.28
N THR A 395 4.85 5.23 8.42
CA THR A 395 5.63 4.01 8.69
C THR A 395 6.49 3.61 7.49
N LEU A 396 5.98 3.78 6.26
CA LEU A 396 6.75 3.55 5.04
C LEU A 396 7.91 4.54 4.92
N LEU A 397 7.70 5.83 5.15
CA LEU A 397 8.78 6.83 5.16
C LEU A 397 9.85 6.54 6.21
N LYS A 398 9.43 6.15 7.43
CA LYS A 398 10.37 5.77 8.50
C LYS A 398 11.16 4.53 8.15
N SER A 399 10.54 3.55 7.48
CA SER A 399 11.25 2.37 6.97
C SER A 399 12.25 2.74 5.88
N LEU A 400 11.89 3.67 4.96
CA LEU A 400 12.80 4.14 3.90
C LEU A 400 14.00 4.88 4.50
N LEU A 401 13.75 5.73 5.49
CA LEU A 401 14.82 6.41 6.21
C LEU A 401 15.78 5.41 6.85
N GLN A 402 15.26 4.36 7.48
CA GLN A 402 16.09 3.31 8.07
C GLN A 402 16.92 2.58 7.01
N SER A 403 16.31 2.14 5.90
CA SER A 403 17.05 1.47 4.81
C SER A 403 18.11 2.37 4.19
N CYS A 404 17.81 3.66 4.00
CA CYS A 404 18.77 4.62 3.45
C CYS A 404 19.88 4.97 4.44
N CYS A 405 19.63 4.97 5.76
CA CYS A 405 20.69 5.18 6.77
C CYS A 405 21.71 4.05 6.79
N PHE A 406 21.32 2.82 6.41
CA PHE A 406 22.26 1.70 6.26
C PHE A 406 23.16 1.87 5.03
N SER A 407 22.69 2.54 3.99
CA SER A 407 23.50 2.87 2.82
C SER A 407 24.37 4.11 3.10
N THR A 408 25.68 4.01 2.86
CA THR A 408 26.64 5.12 3.08
C THR A 408 26.58 6.23 2.03
N VAL A 409 25.70 6.10 1.03
CA VAL A 409 25.69 6.92 -0.19
C VAL A 409 24.93 8.24 -0.01
N PHE A 410 23.89 8.29 0.83
CA PHE A 410 22.99 9.44 0.92
C PHE A 410 22.90 10.01 2.32
N HIS A 411 22.87 11.34 2.44
CA HIS A 411 22.45 11.99 3.67
C HIS A 411 20.92 12.15 3.68
N THR A 412 20.26 11.62 4.71
CA THR A 412 18.80 11.66 4.83
C THR A 412 18.34 12.65 5.90
N GLU A 413 17.39 13.52 5.57
CA GLU A 413 16.70 14.37 6.55
C GLU A 413 15.19 14.06 6.57
N PHE A 414 14.60 13.98 7.78
CA PHE A 414 13.18 13.74 7.97
C PHE A 414 12.50 14.96 8.59
N VAL A 415 11.38 15.35 7.99
CA VAL A 415 10.57 16.48 8.41
C VAL A 415 9.12 16.06 8.56
N SER A 416 8.58 16.27 9.74
CA SER A 416 7.15 16.12 10.02
C SER A 416 6.44 17.44 9.76
N CYS A 417 5.66 17.54 8.69
CA CYS A 417 4.98 18.77 8.31
C CYS A 417 3.84 19.17 9.26
N THR A 418 3.37 18.25 10.12
CA THR A 418 2.38 18.56 11.16
C THR A 418 2.99 19.38 12.31
N ASP A 419 4.25 19.11 12.63
CA ASP A 419 4.95 19.76 13.74
C ASP A 419 5.46 21.16 13.33
N LEU A 420 5.52 21.42 12.01
CA LEU A 420 5.93 22.67 11.41
C LEU A 420 4.84 23.74 11.29
N ASN A 421 3.63 23.51 11.84
CA ASN A 421 2.64 24.56 12.07
C ASN A 421 3.13 25.52 13.18
N LEU A 422 4.24 26.19 12.90
CA LEU A 422 4.87 27.17 13.75
C LEU A 422 4.02 28.44 13.71
N SER A 423 3.71 28.97 14.88
CA SER A 423 2.84 30.13 15.08
C SER A 423 3.35 31.45 14.46
N SER A 424 4.53 31.47 13.84
CA SER A 424 5.07 32.65 13.16
C SER A 424 5.84 32.35 11.87
N PHE A 425 5.58 33.15 10.83
CA PHE A 425 6.22 33.06 9.50
C PHE A 425 7.75 33.16 9.56
N SER A 426 8.31 34.04 10.40
CA SER A 426 9.77 34.23 10.48
C SER A 426 10.54 33.02 11.03
N LYS A 427 9.92 32.24 11.93
CA LYS A 427 10.53 31.00 12.42
C LYS A 427 10.46 29.90 11.37
N PHE A 428 9.37 29.87 10.60
CA PHE A 428 9.19 28.96 9.48
C PHE A 428 10.22 29.22 8.37
N GLU A 429 10.41 30.48 7.98
CA GLU A 429 11.43 30.90 7.01
C GLU A 429 12.84 30.49 7.46
N GLY A 430 13.24 30.85 8.69
CA GLY A 430 14.55 30.49 9.23
C GLY A 430 14.80 28.99 9.34
N PHE A 431 13.75 28.18 9.59
CA PHE A 431 13.86 26.73 9.61
C PHE A 431 14.14 26.15 8.22
N TRP A 432 13.37 26.56 7.21
CA TRP A 432 13.55 26.09 5.83
C TRP A 432 14.88 26.51 5.24
N ASP A 433 15.34 27.74 5.51
CA ASP A 433 16.67 28.19 5.07
C ASP A 433 17.79 27.35 5.71
N GLN A 434 17.69 27.02 7.00
CA GLN A 434 18.66 26.13 7.66
C GLN A 434 18.65 24.71 7.09
N LEU A 435 17.47 24.19 6.76
CA LEU A 435 17.31 22.87 6.18
C LEU A 435 17.93 22.81 4.77
N ILE A 436 17.68 23.83 3.95
CA ILE A 436 18.28 23.95 2.63
C ILE A 436 19.81 24.04 2.74
N LEU A 437 20.34 24.81 3.69
CA LEU A 437 21.80 24.90 3.90
C LEU A 437 22.41 23.55 4.33
N ARG A 438 21.72 22.75 5.15
CA ARG A 438 22.20 21.42 5.56
C ARG A 438 22.16 20.42 4.40
N SER A 439 21.05 20.38 3.67
CA SER A 439 20.90 19.52 2.51
C SER A 439 21.94 19.85 1.42
N LEU A 440 22.26 21.13 1.20
CA LEU A 440 23.35 21.50 0.30
C LEU A 440 24.73 21.08 0.81
N LYS A 441 24.97 21.22 2.11
CA LYS A 441 26.26 20.87 2.73
C LYS A 441 26.57 19.38 2.64
N TYR A 442 25.55 18.52 2.71
CA TYR A 442 25.70 17.06 2.78
C TYR A 442 25.27 16.32 1.51
N SER A 443 25.26 17.00 0.35
CA SER A 443 24.94 16.42 -0.97
C SER A 443 25.77 15.15 -1.26
N PRO A 444 25.16 14.04 -1.74
CA PRO A 444 23.77 13.88 -2.20
C PRO A 444 22.78 13.64 -1.04
N THR A 445 21.58 14.28 -1.11
CA THR A 445 20.60 14.22 -0.01
C THR A 445 19.20 13.76 -0.43
N ILE A 446 18.54 13.02 0.47
CA ILE A 446 17.14 12.62 0.34
C ILE A 446 16.34 13.32 1.45
N LEU A 447 15.42 14.18 1.05
CA LEU A 447 14.52 14.89 1.96
C LEU A 447 13.18 14.17 2.06
N PHE A 448 12.85 13.67 3.25
CA PHE A 448 11.58 13.03 3.54
C PHE A 448 10.61 14.02 4.21
N LEU A 449 9.49 14.30 3.55
CA LEU A 449 8.41 15.18 4.04
C LEU A 449 7.16 14.36 4.38
N ASP A 450 6.85 14.23 5.67
CA ASP A 450 5.65 13.53 6.14
C ASP A 450 4.45 14.46 6.29
N ASP A 451 3.27 14.02 5.84
CA ASP A 451 2.01 14.77 5.91
C ASP A 451 2.06 16.18 5.28
N PHE A 452 2.63 16.29 4.08
CA PHE A 452 2.82 17.57 3.37
C PHE A 452 1.54 18.42 3.22
N ASP A 453 0.38 17.78 3.15
CA ASP A 453 -0.93 18.45 3.07
C ASP A 453 -1.25 19.34 4.27
N SER A 454 -0.66 19.11 5.45
CA SER A 454 -0.97 19.95 6.62
C SER A 454 -0.46 21.37 6.48
N LEU A 455 0.56 21.58 5.65
CA LEU A 455 1.12 22.90 5.33
C LEU A 455 0.35 23.60 4.20
N LEU A 456 -0.51 22.86 3.48
CA LEU A 456 -1.26 23.33 2.32
C LEU A 456 -2.75 23.37 2.66
N VAL A 457 -3.18 24.47 3.29
CA VAL A 457 -4.60 24.70 3.55
C VAL A 457 -5.30 25.06 2.23
N SER A 458 -6.36 24.32 1.89
CA SER A 458 -7.20 24.61 0.72
C SER A 458 -8.14 25.79 0.98
N GLU A 459 -8.45 26.54 -0.09
CA GLU A 459 -9.22 27.79 -0.23
C GLU A 459 -10.61 27.90 0.46
N ASN A 460 -11.07 26.93 1.27
CA ASN A 460 -12.49 26.78 1.60
C ASN A 460 -12.90 26.93 3.08
N GLU A 461 -12.08 27.48 3.98
CA GLU A 461 -12.56 27.84 5.33
C GLU A 461 -12.10 29.27 5.70
N SER A 462 -13.06 30.07 6.17
CA SER A 462 -13.07 31.52 6.31
C SER A 462 -11.89 32.18 7.06
N ASP A 463 -11.46 33.31 6.47
CA ASP A 463 -10.98 34.59 7.02
C ASP A 463 -9.87 34.65 8.10
N GLU A 464 -8.81 35.39 7.76
CA GLU A 464 -7.59 35.77 8.52
C GLU A 464 -6.46 34.74 8.67
N LEU A 465 -6.74 33.46 8.97
CA LEU A 465 -5.70 32.42 9.05
C LEU A 465 -5.20 31.92 7.67
N THR A 466 -5.94 32.25 6.61
CA THR A 466 -5.65 31.92 5.22
C THR A 466 -4.47 32.72 4.65
N PHE A 467 -4.31 33.99 5.00
CA PHE A 467 -3.23 34.81 4.42
C PHE A 467 -1.83 34.35 4.87
N VAL A 468 -1.68 33.98 6.14
CA VAL A 468 -0.39 33.48 6.66
C VAL A 468 -0.05 32.12 6.05
N SER A 469 -1.05 31.24 5.92
CA SER A 469 -0.87 29.91 5.33
C SER A 469 -0.64 29.97 3.81
N GLU A 470 -1.28 30.88 3.09
CA GLU A 470 -1.00 31.14 1.67
C GLU A 470 0.41 31.67 1.46
N ARG A 471 0.87 32.62 2.31
CA ARG A 471 2.23 33.14 2.24
C ARG A 471 3.28 32.07 2.57
N GLN A 472 3.00 31.21 3.55
CA GLN A 472 3.84 30.04 3.85
C GLN A 472 3.88 29.05 2.69
N ALA A 473 2.74 28.78 2.05
CA ALA A 473 2.65 27.89 0.90
C ALA A 473 3.41 28.43 -0.31
N GLN A 474 3.26 29.73 -0.63
CA GLN A 474 3.99 30.37 -1.73
C GLN A 474 5.51 30.34 -1.48
N TYR A 475 5.96 30.71 -0.28
CA TYR A 475 7.37 30.64 0.10
C TYR A 475 7.92 29.21 -0.01
N LEU A 476 7.16 28.21 0.45
CA LEU A 476 7.56 26.82 0.37
C LEU A 476 7.66 26.35 -1.08
N VAL A 477 6.71 26.70 -1.95
CA VAL A 477 6.73 26.36 -3.39
C VAL A 477 7.98 26.95 -4.05
N GLU A 478 8.32 28.21 -3.76
CA GLU A 478 9.52 28.87 -4.28
C GLU A 478 10.80 28.11 -3.85
N ARG A 479 10.92 27.77 -2.56
CA ARG A 479 12.09 27.03 -2.03
C ARG A 479 12.20 25.60 -2.55
N LEU A 480 11.08 24.89 -2.69
CA LEU A 480 11.07 23.57 -3.29
C LEU A 480 11.45 23.62 -4.78
N SER A 481 11.02 24.66 -5.50
CA SER A 481 11.43 24.87 -6.90
C SER A 481 12.93 25.15 -7.03
N TYR A 482 13.52 25.83 -6.05
CA TYR A 482 14.97 26.02 -5.97
C TYR A 482 15.72 24.71 -5.69
N LEU A 483 15.24 23.88 -4.75
CA LEU A 483 15.84 22.57 -4.50
C LEU A 483 15.78 21.66 -5.74
N LYS A 484 14.75 21.80 -6.58
CA LYS A 484 14.64 21.06 -7.84
C LYS A 484 15.70 21.46 -8.88
N SER A 485 16.16 22.71 -8.91
CA SER A 485 17.19 23.12 -9.88
C SER A 485 18.58 22.60 -9.52
N ILE A 486 18.74 21.97 -8.37
CA ILE A 486 20.01 21.47 -7.85
C ILE A 486 20.08 19.96 -8.10
N GLU A 487 21.13 19.54 -8.79
CA GLU A 487 21.40 18.12 -9.03
C GLU A 487 21.78 17.43 -7.70
N ASN A 488 21.37 16.17 -7.51
CA ASN A 488 21.67 15.32 -6.35
C ASN A 488 20.86 15.58 -5.06
N ILE A 489 19.74 16.30 -5.13
CA ILE A 489 18.75 16.38 -4.04
C ILE A 489 17.43 15.77 -4.52
N SER A 490 16.94 14.75 -3.82
CA SER A 490 15.64 14.13 -4.10
C SER A 490 14.65 14.38 -2.96
N ILE A 491 13.39 14.64 -3.29
CA ILE A 491 12.33 14.92 -2.33
C ILE A 491 11.31 13.78 -2.37
N VAL A 492 11.06 13.17 -1.21
CA VAL A 492 10.02 12.15 -1.03
C VAL A 492 8.97 12.70 -0.07
N ALA A 493 7.77 12.99 -0.57
CA ALA A 493 6.68 13.59 0.19
C ALA A 493 5.46 12.67 0.31
N THR A 494 4.72 12.74 1.41
CA THR A 494 3.43 12.04 1.57
C THR A 494 2.24 12.98 1.61
N VAL A 495 1.15 12.58 0.96
CA VAL A 495 -0.07 13.39 0.75
C VAL A 495 -1.31 12.53 0.99
N LYS A 496 -2.28 13.02 1.77
CA LYS A 496 -3.60 12.40 2.07
C LYS A 496 -4.59 12.59 0.93
N ASP A 497 -4.78 13.83 0.47
CA ASP A 497 -5.78 14.17 -0.54
C ASP A 497 -5.13 14.93 -1.70
N LEU A 498 -5.16 14.36 -2.92
CA LEU A 498 -4.62 15.01 -4.12
C LEU A 498 -5.36 16.31 -4.51
N THR A 499 -6.57 16.51 -3.98
CA THR A 499 -7.42 17.65 -4.32
C THR A 499 -6.91 18.96 -3.71
N LYS A 500 -6.35 18.91 -2.49
CA LYS A 500 -5.88 20.07 -1.70
C LYS A 500 -4.56 20.67 -2.21
N TYR A 501 -4.00 20.10 -3.26
CA TYR A 501 -2.66 20.41 -3.73
C TYR A 501 -2.63 21.64 -4.68
N PRO A 502 -1.67 22.58 -4.53
CA PRO A 502 -1.53 23.74 -5.42
C PRO A 502 -1.32 23.32 -6.88
N THR A 503 -1.88 24.09 -7.81
CA THR A 503 -1.80 23.81 -9.26
C THR A 503 -0.38 23.76 -9.82
N ASP A 504 0.53 24.56 -9.24
CA ASP A 504 1.92 24.66 -9.72
C ASP A 504 2.69 23.37 -9.46
N LEU A 505 2.48 22.79 -8.28
CA LEU A 505 3.06 21.51 -7.91
C LEU A 505 2.31 20.32 -8.54
N LYS A 506 1.02 20.49 -8.93
CA LYS A 506 0.26 19.46 -9.68
C LYS A 506 0.88 19.14 -11.05
N SER A 507 1.78 19.96 -11.57
CA SER A 507 2.51 19.65 -12.79
C SER A 507 3.32 18.34 -12.65
N ARG A 508 3.33 17.49 -13.69
CA ARG A 508 4.16 16.27 -13.72
C ARG A 508 5.67 16.57 -13.66
N PHE A 509 6.04 17.84 -13.81
CA PHE A 509 7.42 18.30 -13.81
C PHE A 509 8.02 18.41 -12.40
N PHE A 510 7.21 18.63 -11.35
CA PHE A 510 7.74 18.77 -9.99
C PHE A 510 7.91 17.42 -9.29
N PHE A 511 6.84 16.62 -9.22
CA PHE A 511 6.87 15.23 -8.79
C PHE A 511 6.79 14.32 -10.02
N GLN A 512 7.94 13.79 -10.45
CA GLN A 512 7.99 12.90 -11.63
C GLN A 512 7.29 11.57 -11.36
N GLN A 513 7.39 11.06 -10.12
CA GLN A 513 6.80 9.79 -9.73
C GLN A 513 5.70 9.98 -8.68
N ARG A 514 4.53 9.40 -8.92
CA ARG A 514 3.40 9.39 -7.98
C ARG A 514 3.02 7.96 -7.68
N ILE A 515 3.08 7.60 -6.41
CA ILE A 515 2.82 6.25 -5.93
C ILE A 515 1.61 6.31 -5.01
N SER A 516 0.51 5.67 -5.40
CA SER A 516 -0.62 5.47 -4.50
C SER A 516 -0.45 4.16 -3.75
N ILE A 517 -0.51 4.19 -2.42
CA ILE A 517 -0.61 2.98 -1.61
C ILE A 517 -1.96 2.34 -1.89
N PRO A 518 -2.01 1.13 -2.48
CA PRO A 518 -3.25 0.44 -2.76
C PRO A 518 -3.91 -0.07 -1.47
N ALA A 519 -5.20 -0.38 -1.55
CA ALA A 519 -5.87 -1.09 -0.46
C ALA A 519 -5.22 -2.47 -0.27
N MET A 520 -5.08 -2.90 0.99
CA MET A 520 -4.38 -4.15 1.29
C MET A 520 -5.19 -5.37 0.82
N THR A 521 -4.52 -6.24 0.07
CA THR A 521 -5.07 -7.53 -0.36
C THR A 521 -5.26 -8.47 0.84
N TYR A 522 -5.99 -9.56 0.62
CA TYR A 522 -6.19 -10.60 1.63
C TYR A 522 -4.86 -11.16 2.16
N ASN A 523 -3.94 -11.52 1.25
CA ASN A 523 -2.62 -12.04 1.60
C ASN A 523 -1.78 -11.00 2.34
N GLY A 524 -1.78 -9.74 1.87
CA GLY A 524 -1.04 -8.67 2.53
C GLY A 524 -1.55 -8.39 3.95
N ARG A 525 -2.86 -8.53 4.21
CA ARG A 525 -3.43 -8.44 5.55
C ARG A 525 -2.98 -9.57 6.48
N GLU A 526 -2.94 -10.80 5.98
CA GLU A 526 -2.46 -11.95 6.75
C GLU A 526 -1.00 -11.76 7.18
N GLU A 527 -0.14 -11.31 6.27
CA GLU A 527 1.26 -11.00 6.55
C GLU A 527 1.43 -9.86 7.56
N MET A 528 0.68 -8.76 7.40
CA MET A 528 0.72 -7.64 8.36
C MET A 528 0.23 -8.07 9.75
N LEU A 529 -0.83 -8.88 9.83
CA LEU A 529 -1.32 -9.40 11.10
C LEU A 529 -0.29 -10.30 11.76
N ASN A 530 0.33 -11.21 11.00
CA ASN A 530 1.41 -12.06 11.49
C ASN A 530 2.59 -11.21 12.01
N PHE A 531 2.97 -10.16 11.28
CA PHE A 531 3.99 -9.22 11.70
C PHE A 531 3.64 -8.53 13.04
N PHE A 532 2.42 -8.00 13.19
CA PHE A 532 2.01 -7.34 14.43
C PHE A 532 1.92 -8.30 15.63
N PHE A 533 1.52 -9.55 15.43
CA PHE A 533 1.53 -10.54 16.51
C PHE A 533 2.95 -10.97 16.89
N LYS A 534 3.85 -11.11 15.91
CA LYS A 534 5.28 -11.29 16.18
C LYS A 534 5.89 -10.13 16.96
N GLU A 535 5.53 -8.89 16.65
CA GLU A 535 5.97 -7.71 17.44
C GLU A 535 5.51 -7.76 18.91
N LEU A 536 4.42 -8.47 19.21
CA LEU A 536 3.88 -8.66 20.55
C LEU A 536 4.36 -9.98 21.20
N ASN A 537 5.39 -10.63 20.65
CA ASN A 537 5.94 -11.91 21.11
C ASN A 537 4.93 -13.07 21.17
N GLN A 538 3.93 -13.08 20.28
CA GLN A 538 2.95 -14.18 20.18
C GLN A 538 2.81 -14.71 18.76
N ILE A 539 2.64 -16.01 18.62
CA ILE A 539 2.38 -16.69 17.34
C ILE A 539 0.98 -17.28 17.39
N LEU A 540 0.08 -16.75 16.57
CA LEU A 540 -1.25 -17.32 16.38
C LEU A 540 -1.22 -18.42 15.30
N PRO A 541 -2.11 -19.42 15.40
CA PRO A 541 -2.32 -20.38 14.31
C PRO A 541 -2.73 -19.66 13.02
N LYS A 542 -2.23 -20.15 11.88
CA LYS A 542 -2.55 -19.59 10.55
C LYS A 542 -4.06 -19.52 10.29
N GLU A 543 -4.82 -20.49 10.79
CA GLU A 543 -6.29 -20.51 10.66
C GLU A 543 -6.96 -19.30 11.33
N CYS A 544 -6.51 -18.87 12.51
CA CYS A 544 -7.01 -17.67 13.18
C CYS A 544 -6.67 -16.40 12.38
N LEU A 545 -5.46 -16.33 11.82
CA LEU A 545 -5.03 -15.21 10.98
C LEU A 545 -5.88 -15.11 9.70
N GLN A 546 -6.23 -16.25 9.10
CA GLN A 546 -7.13 -16.31 7.94
C GLN A 546 -8.56 -15.87 8.28
N ILE A 547 -9.08 -16.26 9.45
CA ILE A 547 -10.40 -15.81 9.91
C ILE A 547 -10.41 -14.29 10.15
N LEU A 548 -9.34 -13.77 10.78
CA LEU A 548 -9.16 -12.34 11.02
C LEU A 548 -9.04 -11.57 9.71
N SER A 549 -8.24 -12.03 8.75
CA SER A 549 -8.07 -11.36 7.45
C SER A 549 -9.37 -11.37 6.65
N LYS A 550 -10.16 -12.46 6.67
CA LYS A 550 -11.50 -12.48 6.03
C LYS A 550 -12.46 -11.45 6.64
N LYS A 551 -12.45 -11.29 7.96
CA LYS A 551 -13.39 -10.40 8.67
C LYS A 551 -12.97 -8.93 8.69
N THR A 552 -11.69 -8.65 8.52
CA THR A 552 -11.14 -7.28 8.55
C THR A 552 -11.10 -6.64 7.15
N ASP A 553 -12.09 -6.92 6.31
CA ASP A 553 -12.17 -6.33 4.97
C ASP A 553 -12.42 -4.83 5.02
N GLY A 554 -11.65 -4.08 4.24
CA GLY A 554 -11.63 -2.61 4.27
C GLY A 554 -10.93 -1.97 5.48
N PHE A 555 -10.28 -2.73 6.36
CA PHE A 555 -9.56 -2.17 7.50
C PHE A 555 -8.23 -1.55 7.06
N THR A 556 -7.89 -0.38 7.61
CA THR A 556 -6.60 0.27 7.36
C THR A 556 -5.48 -0.37 8.17
N LEU A 557 -4.21 -0.10 7.83
CA LEU A 557 -3.06 -0.61 8.60
C LEU A 557 -3.13 -0.20 10.08
N LEU A 558 -3.53 1.03 10.34
CA LEU A 558 -3.74 1.54 11.68
C LEU A 558 -4.86 0.78 12.41
N ASP A 559 -5.98 0.50 11.72
CA ASP A 559 -7.07 -0.29 12.30
C ASP A 559 -6.61 -1.71 12.67
N LEU A 560 -5.83 -2.37 11.81
CA LEU A 560 -5.28 -3.69 12.08
C LEU A 560 -4.33 -3.67 13.28
N SER A 561 -3.49 -2.64 13.42
CA SER A 561 -2.60 -2.49 14.58
C SER A 561 -3.38 -2.29 15.90
N LEU A 562 -4.55 -1.65 15.85
CA LEU A 562 -5.40 -1.45 17.02
C LEU A 562 -6.18 -2.71 17.37
N VAL A 563 -6.72 -3.41 16.36
CA VAL A 563 -7.42 -4.68 16.54
C VAL A 563 -6.49 -5.73 17.13
N THR A 564 -5.27 -5.87 16.59
CA THR A 564 -4.26 -6.81 17.13
C THR A 564 -3.91 -6.51 18.59
N LYS A 565 -3.67 -5.25 18.94
CA LYS A 565 -3.45 -4.85 20.35
C LYS A 565 -4.65 -5.15 21.25
N ARG A 566 -5.88 -4.95 20.77
CA ARG A 566 -7.11 -5.28 21.53
C ARG A 566 -7.28 -6.78 21.70
N VAL A 567 -7.09 -7.55 20.63
CA VAL A 567 -7.13 -9.02 20.67
C VAL A 567 -6.07 -9.53 21.65
N TYR A 568 -4.84 -9.02 21.57
CA TYR A 568 -3.79 -9.34 22.52
C TYR A 568 -4.20 -9.04 23.97
N SER A 569 -4.73 -7.84 24.24
CA SER A 569 -5.17 -7.48 25.60
C SER A 569 -6.28 -8.39 26.14
N GLU A 570 -7.22 -8.82 25.29
CA GLU A 570 -8.28 -9.73 25.72
C GLU A 570 -7.75 -11.16 25.92
N LEU A 571 -6.85 -11.62 25.06
CA LEU A 571 -6.20 -12.92 25.20
C LEU A 571 -5.33 -12.99 26.46
N THR A 572 -4.66 -11.90 26.84
CA THR A 572 -3.92 -11.80 28.10
C THR A 572 -4.84 -11.80 29.33
N LEU A 573 -6.07 -11.32 29.22
CA LEU A 573 -7.03 -11.34 30.33
C LEU A 573 -7.64 -12.73 30.55
N LEU A 574 -7.64 -13.59 29.52
CA LEU A 574 -8.31 -14.89 29.53
C LEU A 574 -7.37 -16.08 29.82
N ASP A 575 -6.06 -15.85 29.99
CA ASP A 575 -5.03 -16.85 30.34
C ASP A 575 -5.15 -18.20 29.60
N SER A 576 -5.59 -18.19 28.33
CA SER A 576 -5.77 -19.42 27.54
C SER A 576 -5.51 -19.19 26.06
N LEU A 577 -4.23 -19.05 25.72
CA LEU A 577 -3.72 -18.88 24.35
C LEU A 577 -3.89 -20.13 23.47
N GLU A 578 -4.20 -21.29 24.06
CA GLU A 578 -4.24 -22.59 23.36
C GLU A 578 -5.64 -22.98 22.83
N ASN A 579 -6.71 -22.35 23.33
CA ASN A 579 -8.08 -22.73 22.98
C ASN A 579 -8.61 -21.97 21.76
N PHE A 580 -8.44 -22.54 20.57
CA PHE A 580 -8.90 -21.99 19.28
C PHE A 580 -10.36 -21.49 19.28
N GLY A 581 -11.28 -22.21 19.95
CA GLY A 581 -12.69 -21.83 20.04
C GLY A 581 -12.92 -20.51 20.76
N ARG A 582 -12.24 -20.30 21.90
CA ARG A 582 -12.35 -19.08 22.71
C ARG A 582 -11.68 -17.90 22.05
N VAL A 583 -10.53 -18.11 21.39
CA VAL A 583 -9.85 -17.09 20.59
C VAL A 583 -10.79 -16.54 19.51
N ASN A 584 -11.51 -17.42 18.81
CA ASN A 584 -12.46 -17.00 17.78
C ASN A 584 -13.69 -16.26 18.35
N GLU A 585 -14.17 -16.65 19.52
CA GLU A 585 -15.25 -15.93 20.22
C GLU A 585 -14.82 -14.51 20.62
N SER A 586 -13.63 -14.37 21.22
CA SER A 586 -13.03 -13.08 21.56
C SER A 586 -12.79 -12.19 20.32
N ILE A 587 -12.32 -12.77 19.22
CA ILE A 587 -12.20 -12.05 17.95
C ILE A 587 -13.58 -11.51 17.51
N ASN A 588 -14.64 -12.30 17.65
CA ASN A 588 -15.98 -11.89 17.25
C ASN A 588 -16.58 -10.81 18.16
N THR A 589 -16.34 -10.86 19.47
CA THR A 589 -16.80 -9.82 20.41
C THR A 589 -16.11 -8.50 20.14
N ILE A 590 -14.78 -8.50 19.93
CA ILE A 590 -14.00 -7.30 19.61
C ILE A 590 -14.46 -6.68 18.29
N LEU A 591 -14.60 -7.50 17.25
CA LEU A 591 -15.00 -7.01 15.92
C LEU A 591 -16.42 -6.44 15.91
N LYS A 592 -17.34 -6.98 16.72
CA LYS A 592 -18.70 -6.41 16.86
C LYS A 592 -18.68 -4.99 17.43
N GLY A 593 -17.72 -4.68 18.31
CA GLY A 593 -17.54 -3.34 18.89
C GLY A 593 -16.59 -2.42 18.13
N TYR A 594 -15.89 -2.91 17.09
CA TYR A 594 -14.88 -2.14 16.37
C TYR A 594 -15.46 -1.46 15.12
N VAL A 595 -15.44 -0.12 15.12
CA VAL A 595 -15.77 0.68 13.93
C VAL A 595 -14.48 1.14 13.25
N PRO A 596 -14.20 0.74 11.99
CA PRO A 596 -12.98 1.09 11.29
C PRO A 596 -12.93 2.58 10.95
N LEU A 597 -11.71 3.14 10.83
CA LEU A 597 -11.49 4.58 10.66
C LEU A 597 -12.17 5.17 9.43
N ASN A 598 -12.18 4.44 8.30
CA ASN A 598 -12.87 4.87 7.09
C ASN A 598 -14.40 4.96 7.31
N SER A 599 -14.94 4.06 8.13
CA SER A 599 -16.37 4.01 8.44
C SER A 599 -16.81 5.00 9.53
N ARG A 600 -15.88 5.63 10.29
CA ARG A 600 -16.23 6.60 11.35
C ARG A 600 -16.70 7.95 10.80
N LYS A 601 -16.28 8.34 9.59
CA LYS A 601 -16.76 9.58 8.95
C LYS A 601 -18.23 9.50 8.51
N THR A 602 -18.77 8.29 8.43
CA THR A 602 -20.14 7.99 8.00
C THR A 602 -20.93 7.46 9.19
N LYS A 603 -22.04 8.12 9.53
CA LYS A 603 -23.00 7.57 10.50
C LYS A 603 -23.72 6.39 9.85
N PHE A 604 -23.15 5.19 9.92
CA PHE A 604 -23.90 3.98 9.62
C PHE A 604 -24.96 3.80 10.71
N VAL A 605 -26.21 3.88 10.32
CA VAL A 605 -27.32 3.69 11.26
C VAL A 605 -27.74 2.23 11.18
N LYS A 606 -27.39 1.46 12.21
CA LYS A 606 -28.04 0.17 12.47
C LYS A 606 -29.33 0.46 13.21
N TYR A 607 -30.46 0.12 12.62
CA TYR A 607 -31.76 0.21 13.28
C TYR A 607 -32.07 -1.14 13.92
N ASP A 608 -32.54 -1.17 15.17
CA ASP A 608 -32.95 -2.42 15.84
C ASP A 608 -34.39 -2.85 15.43
N ILE A 609 -34.70 -2.80 14.12
CA ILE A 609 -36.02 -3.16 13.60
C ILE A 609 -35.92 -4.44 12.79
N ASP A 610 -36.57 -5.51 13.27
CA ASP A 610 -36.61 -6.79 12.56
C ASP A 610 -37.51 -6.71 11.32
N TRP A 611 -37.08 -7.33 10.22
CA TRP A 611 -37.87 -7.41 8.98
C TRP A 611 -39.26 -8.04 9.17
N ASN A 612 -39.33 -9.02 10.08
CA ASN A 612 -40.55 -9.72 10.44
C ASN A 612 -41.46 -8.91 11.35
N SER A 613 -40.96 -7.86 12.02
CA SER A 613 -41.79 -7.00 12.87
C SER A 613 -42.80 -6.21 12.03
N ILE A 614 -42.40 -5.77 10.84
CA ILE A 614 -43.24 -4.98 9.93
C ILE A 614 -44.38 -5.84 9.38
N THR A 615 -45.62 -5.41 9.58
CA THR A 615 -46.82 -6.03 9.01
C THR A 615 -47.20 -5.44 7.67
N GLY A 616 -47.82 -6.24 6.82
CA GLY A 616 -48.32 -5.81 5.52
C GLY A 616 -47.25 -5.45 4.49
N MET A 617 -47.66 -4.73 3.45
CA MET A 617 -46.79 -4.24 2.35
C MET A 617 -46.03 -5.37 1.65
N ARG A 618 -46.73 -6.47 1.34
CA ARG A 618 -46.11 -7.69 0.76
C ARG A 618 -45.45 -7.39 -0.58
N ASP A 619 -46.11 -6.59 -1.42
CA ASP A 619 -45.61 -6.23 -2.75
C ASP A 619 -44.33 -5.39 -2.66
N ALA A 620 -44.26 -4.45 -1.71
CA ALA A 620 -43.05 -3.66 -1.49
C ALA A 620 -41.90 -4.52 -0.96
N LYS A 621 -42.19 -5.45 -0.04
CA LYS A 621 -41.19 -6.38 0.49
C LYS A 621 -40.65 -7.32 -0.57
N SER A 622 -41.50 -7.87 -1.44
CA SER A 622 -41.05 -8.76 -2.52
C SER A 622 -40.17 -8.02 -3.52
N VAL A 623 -40.53 -6.80 -3.91
CA VAL A 623 -39.71 -5.99 -4.82
C VAL A 623 -38.35 -5.66 -4.22
N LEU A 624 -38.29 -5.27 -2.94
CA LEU A 624 -37.01 -5.01 -2.28
C LEU A 624 -36.15 -6.27 -2.13
N HIS A 625 -36.76 -7.41 -1.84
CA HIS A 625 -36.06 -8.70 -1.79
C HIS A 625 -35.50 -9.08 -3.18
N ASP A 626 -36.28 -8.88 -4.24
CA ASP A 626 -35.84 -9.20 -5.60
C ASP A 626 -34.66 -8.32 -6.05
N ILE A 627 -34.67 -7.03 -5.67
CA ILE A 627 -33.67 -6.04 -6.12
C ILE A 627 -32.39 -6.10 -5.28
N ILE A 628 -32.49 -6.28 -3.97
CA ILE A 628 -31.34 -6.22 -3.06
C ILE A 628 -30.78 -7.62 -2.82
N GLU A 629 -31.63 -8.60 -2.48
CA GLU A 629 -31.16 -9.93 -2.07
C GLU A 629 -30.71 -10.79 -3.24
N SER A 630 -31.48 -10.81 -4.34
CA SER A 630 -31.19 -11.70 -5.47
C SER A 630 -29.83 -11.41 -6.10
N PRO A 631 -29.42 -10.15 -6.36
CA PRO A 631 -28.11 -9.89 -6.96
C PRO A 631 -26.96 -10.17 -5.99
N VAL A 632 -27.17 -9.98 -4.69
CA VAL A 632 -26.16 -10.27 -3.66
C VAL A 632 -25.96 -11.79 -3.53
N LYS A 633 -27.04 -12.58 -3.48
CA LYS A 633 -26.97 -14.04 -3.37
C LYS A 633 -26.48 -14.72 -4.66
N TYR A 634 -26.97 -14.26 -5.81
CA TYR A 634 -26.72 -14.91 -7.11
C TYR A 634 -25.80 -14.09 -8.01
N HIS A 635 -24.81 -13.41 -7.43
CA HIS A 635 -23.91 -12.49 -8.15
C HIS A 635 -23.30 -13.11 -9.42
N ALA A 636 -22.90 -14.38 -9.37
CA ALA A 636 -22.25 -15.06 -10.49
C ALA A 636 -23.20 -15.25 -11.70
N ILE A 637 -24.48 -15.51 -11.43
CA ILE A 637 -25.52 -15.67 -12.46
C ILE A 637 -25.80 -14.32 -13.11
N TYR A 638 -25.96 -13.27 -12.29
CA TYR A 638 -26.21 -11.92 -12.80
C TYR A 638 -25.03 -11.35 -13.58
N LYS A 639 -23.78 -11.68 -13.21
CA LYS A 639 -22.58 -11.24 -13.95
C LYS A 639 -22.48 -11.85 -15.35
N GLN A 640 -23.01 -13.06 -15.54
CA GLN A 640 -23.07 -13.73 -16.84
C GLN A 640 -24.25 -13.25 -17.71
N CYS A 641 -25.31 -12.76 -17.07
CA CYS A 641 -26.45 -12.16 -17.77
C CYS A 641 -26.11 -10.76 -18.26
N SER A 642 -26.41 -10.45 -19.53
CA SER A 642 -26.35 -9.08 -20.07
C SER A 642 -27.52 -8.18 -19.61
N LEU A 643 -28.19 -8.57 -18.53
CA LEU A 643 -29.35 -7.86 -17.99
C LEU A 643 -28.87 -6.70 -17.13
N ARG A 644 -29.43 -5.51 -17.37
CA ARG A 644 -29.25 -4.37 -16.48
C ARG A 644 -30.01 -4.63 -15.19
N LEU A 645 -29.30 -4.60 -14.06
CA LEU A 645 -29.89 -4.69 -12.74
C LEU A 645 -30.51 -3.34 -12.38
N PRO A 646 -31.77 -3.28 -11.93
CA PRO A 646 -32.34 -2.04 -11.43
C PRO A 646 -31.60 -1.63 -10.15
N THR A 647 -31.04 -0.43 -10.14
CA THR A 647 -30.25 0.09 -9.01
C THR A 647 -31.08 0.98 -8.08
N GLY A 648 -32.19 1.55 -8.56
CA GLY A 648 -33.02 2.50 -7.83
C GLY A 648 -34.47 2.07 -7.59
N VAL A 649 -34.94 2.28 -6.36
CA VAL A 649 -36.35 2.08 -5.94
C VAL A 649 -36.89 3.35 -5.31
N LEU A 650 -38.05 3.81 -5.76
CA LEU A 650 -38.81 4.90 -5.14
C LEU A 650 -40.04 4.33 -4.42
N LEU A 651 -40.03 4.41 -3.09
CA LEU A 651 -41.16 4.13 -2.22
C LEU A 651 -42.03 5.38 -2.10
N TYR A 652 -43.26 5.32 -2.61
CA TYR A 652 -44.20 6.44 -2.54
C TYR A 652 -45.53 6.01 -1.92
N GLY A 653 -46.27 6.95 -1.33
CA GLY A 653 -47.64 6.71 -0.83
C GLY A 653 -48.00 7.62 0.33
N TYR A 654 -49.09 7.32 1.03
CA TYR A 654 -49.59 8.15 2.13
C TYR A 654 -48.60 8.30 3.30
N SER A 655 -48.69 9.41 4.02
CA SER A 655 -47.93 9.60 5.27
C SER A 655 -48.32 8.54 6.31
N GLY A 656 -47.40 8.23 7.22
CA GLY A 656 -47.68 7.27 8.31
C GLY A 656 -47.83 5.80 7.89
N CYS A 657 -47.58 5.43 6.62
CA CYS A 657 -47.66 4.03 6.15
C CYS A 657 -46.38 3.20 6.36
N GLY A 658 -45.37 3.72 7.08
CA GLY A 658 -44.19 2.95 7.45
C GLY A 658 -43.11 2.84 6.37
N LYS A 659 -43.03 3.77 5.40
CA LYS A 659 -41.96 3.84 4.39
C LYS A 659 -40.55 3.89 5.02
N THR A 660 -40.35 4.83 5.95
CA THR A 660 -39.10 4.96 6.71
C THR A 660 -38.80 3.69 7.52
N HIS A 661 -39.81 3.10 8.18
CA HIS A 661 -39.63 1.84 8.92
C HIS A 661 -39.23 0.67 8.02
N LEU A 662 -39.82 0.56 6.83
CA LEU A 662 -39.45 -0.46 5.84
C LEU A 662 -38.00 -0.31 5.42
N ALA A 663 -37.56 0.91 5.09
CA ALA A 663 -36.19 1.17 4.72
C ALA A 663 -35.19 0.92 5.85
N SER A 664 -35.52 1.33 7.08
CA SER A 664 -34.68 1.05 8.26
C SER A 664 -34.45 -0.44 8.48
N SER A 665 -35.46 -1.28 8.23
CA SER A 665 -35.36 -2.73 8.42
C SER A 665 -34.50 -3.46 7.38
N ILE A 666 -34.20 -2.82 6.23
CA ILE A 666 -33.31 -3.37 5.19
C ILE A 666 -31.93 -3.72 5.78
N SER A 667 -31.45 -2.88 6.71
CA SER A 667 -30.14 -3.06 7.36
C SER A 667 -30.01 -4.37 8.17
N ASN A 668 -31.13 -4.88 8.68
CA ASN A 668 -31.17 -6.13 9.45
C ASN A 668 -31.54 -7.33 8.59
N ALA A 669 -32.35 -7.11 7.55
CA ALA A 669 -32.82 -8.17 6.67
C ALA A 669 -31.72 -8.69 5.73
N PHE A 670 -30.91 -7.77 5.22
CA PHE A 670 -29.92 -8.07 4.20
C PHE A 670 -28.51 -7.79 4.71
N PRO A 671 -27.49 -8.53 4.25
CA PRO A 671 -26.09 -8.33 4.62
C PRO A 671 -25.48 -7.13 3.88
N VAL A 672 -26.11 -5.96 4.00
CA VAL A 672 -25.73 -4.72 3.30
C VAL A 672 -25.63 -3.57 4.30
N GLN A 673 -24.75 -2.61 4.02
CA GLN A 673 -24.62 -1.42 4.85
C GLN A 673 -25.70 -0.40 4.46
N LEU A 674 -26.40 0.18 5.45
CA LEU A 674 -27.41 1.21 5.22
C LEU A 674 -26.87 2.59 5.58
N ILE A 675 -26.93 3.51 4.63
CA ILE A 675 -26.66 4.94 4.83
C ILE A 675 -27.98 5.67 4.68
N SER A 676 -28.55 6.12 5.80
CA SER A 676 -29.79 6.90 5.82
C SER A 676 -29.46 8.39 5.79
N ILE A 677 -30.08 9.14 4.88
CA ILE A 677 -29.99 10.59 4.82
C ILE A 677 -31.39 11.17 4.77
N LYS A 678 -31.64 12.20 5.58
CA LYS A 678 -32.90 12.94 5.49
C LYS A 678 -32.75 14.08 4.51
N GLY A 679 -33.81 14.34 3.74
CA GLY A 679 -33.84 15.36 2.72
C GLY A 679 -33.28 16.73 3.15
N PRO A 680 -33.75 17.28 4.29
CA PRO A 680 -33.27 18.57 4.81
C PRO A 680 -31.81 18.59 5.27
N GLU A 681 -31.20 17.43 5.59
CA GLU A 681 -29.82 17.38 6.12
C GLU A 681 -28.75 17.67 5.06
N ILE A 682 -29.09 17.57 3.77
CA ILE A 682 -28.16 17.82 2.65
C ILE A 682 -28.21 19.29 2.21
N LEU A 683 -29.30 19.99 2.49
CA LEU A 683 -29.58 21.33 1.98
C LEU A 683 -29.05 22.41 2.92
N ASP A 684 -27.75 22.64 2.86
CA ASP A 684 -27.14 23.82 3.49
C ASP A 684 -27.35 25.07 2.61
N LYS A 685 -27.51 26.23 3.27
CA LYS A 685 -27.67 27.53 2.57
C LYS A 685 -26.40 27.99 1.85
N TYR A 686 -25.26 27.34 2.11
CA TYR A 686 -23.97 27.71 1.57
C TYR A 686 -23.78 27.16 0.15
N ILE A 687 -23.49 28.06 -0.80
CA ILE A 687 -23.36 27.76 -2.22
C ILE A 687 -22.26 26.70 -2.43
N GLY A 688 -22.59 25.61 -3.15
CA GLY A 688 -21.65 24.55 -3.54
C GLY A 688 -21.42 23.44 -2.49
N SER A 689 -21.70 23.71 -1.21
CA SER A 689 -21.52 22.73 -0.12
C SER A 689 -22.43 21.50 -0.30
N SER A 690 -23.69 21.71 -0.66
CA SER A 690 -24.71 20.66 -0.86
C SER A 690 -24.41 19.74 -2.05
N GLU A 691 -23.86 20.29 -3.14
CA GLU A 691 -23.45 19.49 -4.31
C GLU A 691 -22.26 18.59 -3.98
N GLN A 692 -21.26 19.14 -3.28
CA GLN A 692 -20.10 18.39 -2.85
C GLN A 692 -20.47 17.32 -1.81
N ALA A 693 -21.45 17.61 -0.93
CA ALA A 693 -21.99 16.63 0.00
C ALA A 693 -22.57 15.41 -0.72
N ILE A 694 -23.32 15.61 -1.81
CA ILE A 694 -23.85 14.51 -2.64
C ILE A 694 -22.73 13.73 -3.33
N ARG A 695 -21.72 14.40 -3.90
CA ARG A 695 -20.56 13.69 -4.49
C ARG A 695 -19.87 12.81 -3.46
N ASN A 696 -19.54 13.40 -2.31
CA ASN A 696 -18.91 12.70 -1.20
C ASN A 696 -19.78 11.53 -0.72
N LEU A 697 -21.11 11.65 -0.76
CA LEU A 697 -22.03 10.61 -0.34
C LEU A 697 -21.96 9.37 -1.24
N PHE A 698 -21.99 9.56 -2.56
CA PHE A 698 -21.87 8.47 -3.52
C PHE A 698 -20.46 7.85 -3.49
N GLU A 699 -19.41 8.65 -3.36
CA GLU A 699 -18.04 8.14 -3.17
C GLU A 699 -17.93 7.29 -1.90
N ARG A 700 -18.55 7.74 -0.79
CA ARG A 700 -18.61 6.96 0.46
C ARG A 700 -19.38 5.66 0.29
N ALA A 701 -20.52 5.68 -0.40
CA ALA A 701 -21.29 4.46 -0.69
C ALA A 701 -20.50 3.48 -1.54
N GLN A 702 -19.69 3.97 -2.49
CA GLN A 702 -18.82 3.17 -3.34
C GLN A 702 -17.71 2.47 -2.54
N LEU A 703 -17.17 3.13 -1.51
CA LEU A 703 -16.21 2.51 -0.59
C LEU A 703 -16.85 1.48 0.34
N ALA A 704 -18.17 1.56 0.55
CA ALA A 704 -18.93 0.76 1.52
C ALA A 704 -19.69 -0.44 0.89
N LYS A 705 -19.33 -0.87 -0.32
CA LYS A 705 -20.05 -1.94 -1.04
C LYS A 705 -20.01 -3.28 -0.28
N PRO A 706 -21.12 -4.05 -0.25
CA PRO A 706 -22.46 -3.72 -0.77
C PRO A 706 -23.22 -2.75 0.15
N CYS A 707 -23.74 -1.66 -0.42
CA CYS A 707 -24.37 -0.56 0.33
C CYS A 707 -25.74 -0.17 -0.24
N VAL A 708 -26.66 0.20 0.65
CA VAL A 708 -27.95 0.81 0.33
C VAL A 708 -27.94 2.27 0.80
N LEU A 709 -28.13 3.20 -0.14
CA LEU A 709 -28.37 4.61 0.10
C LEU A 709 -29.86 4.83 0.28
N PHE A 710 -30.29 5.19 1.49
CA PHE A 710 -31.67 5.51 1.78
C PHE A 710 -31.85 7.03 1.90
N PHE A 711 -32.65 7.62 0.99
CA PHE A 711 -33.07 9.01 1.05
C PHE A 711 -34.50 9.11 1.59
N ASP A 712 -34.66 9.66 2.78
CA ASP A 712 -35.98 10.01 3.32
C ASP A 712 -36.37 11.44 2.92
N GLU A 713 -37.67 11.71 2.78
CA GLU A 713 -38.19 13.01 2.33
C GLU A 713 -37.54 13.49 1.01
N PHE A 714 -37.46 12.59 0.02
CA PHE A 714 -36.74 12.86 -1.21
C PHE A 714 -37.29 14.05 -2.01
N ASP A 715 -38.56 14.42 -1.81
CA ASP A 715 -39.18 15.61 -2.41
C ASP A 715 -38.57 16.94 -1.92
N SER A 716 -37.88 16.96 -0.78
CA SER A 716 -37.20 18.18 -0.32
C SER A 716 -35.89 18.43 -1.06
N ILE A 717 -35.12 17.39 -1.39
CA ILE A 717 -33.82 17.50 -2.11
C ILE A 717 -34.06 17.76 -3.59
N ALA A 718 -35.08 17.11 -4.16
CA ALA A 718 -35.29 17.10 -5.61
C ALA A 718 -36.69 17.59 -6.03
N PRO A 719 -37.04 18.85 -5.73
CA PRO A 719 -38.27 19.45 -6.22
C PRO A 719 -38.27 19.59 -7.75
N ARG A 720 -39.43 19.85 -8.34
CA ARG A 720 -39.53 20.20 -9.77
C ARG A 720 -38.73 21.47 -10.05
N ARG A 721 -37.99 21.44 -11.16
CA ARG A 721 -37.13 22.56 -11.60
C ARG A 721 -37.93 23.85 -11.73
N GLY A 722 -37.34 24.95 -11.26
CA GLY A 722 -37.96 26.28 -11.29
C GLY A 722 -38.96 26.58 -10.17
N GLN A 723 -39.10 25.68 -9.18
CA GLN A 723 -39.88 25.95 -7.97
C GLN A 723 -39.13 26.86 -6.97
N ASP A 724 -37.79 26.80 -6.96
CA ASP A 724 -36.95 27.64 -6.10
C ASP A 724 -36.32 28.80 -6.86
N THR A 725 -36.32 29.98 -6.23
CA THR A 725 -35.78 31.22 -6.82
C THR A 725 -34.25 31.33 -6.74
N THR A 726 -33.62 30.57 -5.85
CA THR A 726 -32.16 30.66 -5.57
C THR A 726 -31.32 29.77 -6.49
N GLY A 727 -31.94 28.85 -7.24
CA GLY A 727 -31.25 27.93 -8.17
C GLY A 727 -30.29 26.92 -7.51
N VAL A 728 -30.20 26.89 -6.17
CA VAL A 728 -29.32 25.95 -5.43
C VAL A 728 -29.83 24.52 -5.57
N THR A 729 -31.14 24.33 -5.44
CA THR A 729 -31.79 23.01 -5.56
C THR A 729 -31.71 22.45 -6.98
N ASP A 730 -31.84 23.28 -8.01
CA ASP A 730 -31.66 22.86 -9.41
C ASP A 730 -30.26 22.29 -9.67
N ARG A 731 -29.22 22.90 -9.09
CA ARG A 731 -27.84 22.39 -9.22
C ARG A 731 -27.65 21.08 -8.45
N VAL A 732 -28.21 20.99 -7.24
CA VAL A 732 -28.24 19.76 -6.45
C VAL A 732 -28.94 18.63 -7.21
N VAL A 733 -30.09 18.89 -7.85
CA VAL A 733 -30.80 17.93 -8.71
C VAL A 733 -29.94 17.49 -9.89
N ASN A 734 -29.30 18.43 -10.60
CA ASN A 734 -28.38 18.10 -11.69
C ASN A 734 -27.20 17.24 -11.21
N GLN A 735 -26.67 17.53 -10.02
CA GLN A 735 -25.60 16.75 -9.43
C GLN A 735 -26.05 15.34 -9.06
N LEU A 736 -27.27 15.20 -8.53
CA LEU A 736 -27.87 13.91 -8.19
C LEU A 736 -28.16 13.09 -9.46
N LEU A 737 -28.65 13.71 -10.53
CA LEU A 737 -28.82 13.08 -11.84
C LEU A 737 -27.49 12.57 -12.40
N THR A 738 -26.44 13.38 -12.30
CA THR A 738 -25.09 12.99 -12.74
C THR A 738 -24.57 11.80 -11.94
N GLN A 739 -24.82 11.76 -10.62
CA GLN A 739 -24.41 10.64 -9.78
C GLN A 739 -25.24 9.37 -10.04
N LEU A 740 -26.54 9.49 -10.30
CA LEU A 740 -27.41 8.34 -10.63
C LEU A 740 -27.11 7.78 -12.03
N ASP A 741 -26.86 8.63 -13.02
CA ASP A 741 -26.42 8.20 -14.36
C ASP A 741 -25.04 7.53 -14.30
N GLY A 742 -24.15 8.05 -13.45
CA GLY A 742 -22.87 7.41 -13.14
C GLY A 742 -23.02 6.14 -12.30
N ALA A 743 -24.11 5.99 -11.55
CA ALA A 743 -24.35 4.85 -10.66
C ALA A 743 -24.64 3.54 -11.37
N GLU A 744 -24.98 3.56 -12.66
CA GLU A 744 -24.95 2.35 -13.49
C GLU A 744 -23.56 1.70 -13.50
N GLN A 745 -22.48 2.47 -13.30
CA GLN A 745 -21.11 1.94 -13.16
C GLN A 745 -20.79 1.48 -11.73
N TYR A 746 -21.57 1.92 -10.73
CA TYR A 746 -21.33 1.59 -9.33
C TYR A 746 -21.95 0.24 -8.97
N GLU A 747 -21.33 -0.86 -9.42
CA GLU A 747 -21.74 -2.22 -9.03
C GLU A 747 -21.84 -2.35 -7.50
N GLY A 748 -22.99 -2.79 -6.98
CA GLY A 748 -23.19 -3.05 -5.54
C GLY A 748 -23.63 -1.85 -4.68
N VAL A 749 -24.01 -0.72 -5.30
CA VAL A 749 -24.68 0.41 -4.62
C VAL A 749 -26.15 0.46 -5.06
N TYR A 750 -27.06 0.41 -4.09
CA TYR A 750 -28.50 0.50 -4.33
C TYR A 750 -29.05 1.80 -3.76
N VAL A 751 -29.97 2.43 -4.48
CA VAL A 751 -30.62 3.68 -4.04
C VAL A 751 -32.08 3.40 -3.72
N VAL A 752 -32.49 3.66 -2.49
CA VAL A 752 -33.89 3.60 -2.06
C VAL A 752 -34.30 5.00 -1.64
N ALA A 753 -35.29 5.57 -2.30
CA ALA A 753 -35.85 6.87 -1.95
C ALA A 753 -37.27 6.71 -1.40
N ALA A 754 -37.63 7.50 -0.40
CA ALA A 754 -38.99 7.57 0.14
C ALA A 754 -39.58 8.97 -0.07
N THR A 755 -40.84 9.03 -0.49
CA THR A 755 -41.60 10.28 -0.60
C THR A 755 -43.07 10.07 -0.28
N THR A 756 -43.73 11.13 0.18
CA THR A 756 -45.19 11.20 0.28
C THR A 756 -45.83 11.75 -0.98
N ARG A 757 -45.09 12.59 -1.73
CA ARG A 757 -45.57 13.38 -2.87
C ARG A 757 -44.70 13.16 -4.12
N PRO A 758 -44.99 12.11 -4.91
CA PRO A 758 -44.22 11.81 -6.12
C PRO A 758 -44.43 12.84 -7.25
N ASP A 759 -45.48 13.63 -7.18
CA ASP A 759 -45.79 14.72 -8.10
C ASP A 759 -44.79 15.88 -7.99
N MET A 760 -44.27 16.14 -6.79
CA MET A 760 -43.32 17.23 -6.52
C MET A 760 -41.90 16.94 -6.99
N ILE A 761 -41.58 15.69 -7.35
CA ILE A 761 -40.24 15.28 -7.77
C ILE A 761 -39.99 15.64 -9.24
N ASP A 762 -38.74 15.99 -9.58
CA ASP A 762 -38.33 16.16 -10.98
C ASP A 762 -38.55 14.85 -11.79
N PRO A 763 -39.40 14.86 -12.85
CA PRO A 763 -39.65 13.69 -13.68
C PRO A 763 -38.39 13.15 -14.36
N ALA A 764 -37.30 13.94 -14.45
CA ALA A 764 -36.01 13.43 -14.91
C ALA A 764 -35.51 12.26 -14.05
N LEU A 765 -35.73 12.28 -12.74
CA LEU A 765 -35.24 11.24 -11.82
C LEU A 765 -36.00 9.91 -11.96
N LEU A 766 -37.23 9.96 -12.49
CA LEU A 766 -38.11 8.80 -12.70
C LEU A 766 -37.86 8.08 -14.03
N ARG A 767 -36.88 8.52 -14.82
CA ARG A 767 -36.52 7.87 -16.08
C ARG A 767 -35.78 6.55 -15.83
N PRO A 768 -35.92 5.56 -16.72
CA PRO A 768 -35.15 4.30 -16.65
C PRO A 768 -33.64 4.56 -16.63
N GLY A 769 -32.91 3.79 -15.82
CA GLY A 769 -31.49 3.96 -15.48
C GLY A 769 -31.24 4.71 -14.16
N ARG A 770 -32.29 5.17 -13.48
CA ARG A 770 -32.22 5.98 -12.24
C ARG A 770 -33.11 5.36 -11.16
N LEU A 771 -34.29 5.92 -10.91
CA LEU A 771 -35.31 5.36 -10.02
C LEU A 771 -36.27 4.46 -10.83
N ASP A 772 -35.78 3.28 -11.18
CA ASP A 772 -36.44 2.37 -12.13
C ASP A 772 -37.75 1.76 -11.61
N LYS A 773 -37.81 1.47 -10.31
CA LYS A 773 -38.94 0.78 -9.69
C LYS A 773 -39.70 1.70 -8.75
N LEU A 774 -40.93 2.00 -9.13
CA LEU A 774 -41.90 2.75 -8.35
C LEU A 774 -42.76 1.77 -7.55
N VAL A 775 -42.74 1.88 -6.23
CA VAL A 775 -43.47 0.99 -5.32
C VAL A 775 -44.43 1.81 -4.47
N LEU A 776 -45.73 1.51 -4.60
CA LEU A 776 -46.79 2.13 -3.82
C LEU A 776 -46.90 1.45 -2.44
N CYS A 777 -46.71 2.24 -1.38
CA CYS A 777 -47.08 1.90 -0.01
C CYS A 777 -48.48 2.44 0.28
N ASP A 778 -49.48 1.59 0.04
CA ASP A 778 -50.90 1.91 0.25
C ASP A 778 -51.31 1.84 1.72
N LEU A 779 -52.52 2.34 2.03
CA LEU A 779 -53.14 2.21 3.34
C LEU A 779 -53.37 0.73 3.70
N PRO A 780 -53.32 0.37 5.00
CA PRO A 780 -53.41 -1.00 5.43
C PRO A 780 -54.81 -1.61 5.20
N SER A 781 -54.83 -2.76 4.53
CA SER A 781 -56.05 -3.53 4.31
C SER A 781 -56.65 -4.07 5.62
N LYS A 782 -57.92 -4.50 5.60
CA LYS A 782 -58.58 -5.09 6.79
C LYS A 782 -57.79 -6.24 7.42
N LYS A 783 -57.16 -7.07 6.57
CA LYS A 783 -56.32 -8.20 7.01
C LYS A 783 -55.04 -7.70 7.66
N GLU A 784 -54.35 -6.75 7.03
CA GLU A 784 -53.10 -6.19 7.56
C GLU A 784 -53.30 -5.42 8.86
N ARG A 785 -54.43 -4.70 9.01
CA ARG A 785 -54.80 -4.04 10.27
C ARG A 785 -55.02 -5.05 11.40
N LYS A 786 -55.68 -6.17 11.10
CA LYS A 786 -55.85 -7.27 12.08
C LYS A 786 -54.48 -7.83 12.50
N ASP A 787 -53.60 -8.11 11.54
CA ASP A 787 -52.26 -8.63 11.81
C ASP A 787 -51.41 -7.63 12.62
N PHE A 788 -51.52 -6.34 12.30
CA PHE A 788 -50.86 -5.25 13.05
C PHE A 788 -51.33 -5.20 14.49
N PHE A 789 -52.64 -5.22 14.73
CA PHE A 789 -53.18 -5.24 16.08
C PHE A 789 -52.72 -6.46 16.87
N LEU A 790 -52.70 -7.66 16.26
CA LEU A 790 -52.22 -8.86 16.95
C LEU A 790 -50.75 -8.73 17.39
N LYS A 791 -49.86 -8.24 16.51
CA LYS A 791 -48.45 -8.04 16.86
C LYS A 791 -48.25 -6.98 17.94
N ILE A 792 -49.02 -5.89 17.88
CA ILE A 792 -48.96 -4.84 18.91
C ILE A 792 -49.45 -5.36 20.25
N LEU A 793 -50.53 -6.14 20.27
CA LEU A 793 -51.05 -6.76 21.49
C LEU A 793 -50.13 -7.83 22.07
N ASP A 794 -49.24 -8.43 21.28
CA ASP A 794 -48.19 -9.30 21.82
C ASP A 794 -47.04 -8.48 22.42
N LYS A 795 -46.80 -7.26 21.91
CA LYS A 795 -45.78 -6.33 22.44
C LYS A 795 -46.23 -5.66 23.74
N TYR A 796 -47.52 -5.34 23.87
CA TYR A 796 -48.09 -4.68 25.05
C TYR A 796 -48.93 -5.67 25.86
N GLN A 797 -48.76 -5.72 27.19
CA GLN A 797 -49.54 -6.60 28.06
C GLN A 797 -51.01 -6.12 28.14
N VAL A 798 -51.83 -6.54 27.18
CA VAL A 798 -53.26 -6.20 27.11
C VAL A 798 -54.11 -7.39 27.59
N ALA A 799 -55.06 -7.11 28.49
CA ALA A 799 -55.85 -8.13 29.17
C ALA A 799 -56.83 -8.89 28.24
N ASP A 800 -57.37 -8.23 27.20
CA ASP A 800 -58.36 -8.83 26.29
C ASP A 800 -57.94 -8.76 24.81
N LYS A 801 -57.59 -9.90 24.21
CA LYS A 801 -57.30 -9.99 22.76
C LYS A 801 -58.55 -9.94 21.87
N SER A 802 -59.75 -10.03 22.46
CA SER A 802 -61.05 -9.97 21.74
C SER A 802 -61.34 -8.58 21.14
N VAL A 803 -60.67 -7.54 21.62
CA VAL A 803 -60.85 -6.13 21.20
C VAL A 803 -60.50 -5.90 19.73
N VAL A 804 -59.64 -6.75 19.14
CA VAL A 804 -59.26 -6.65 17.71
C VAL A 804 -60.48 -6.71 16.78
N GLY A 805 -61.48 -7.52 17.11
CA GLY A 805 -62.70 -7.66 16.31
C GLY A 805 -63.49 -6.36 16.20
N ASP A 806 -63.49 -5.55 17.27
CA ASP A 806 -64.22 -4.28 17.35
C ASP A 806 -63.45 -3.12 16.70
N LEU A 807 -62.11 -3.18 16.71
CA LEU A 807 -61.22 -2.11 16.19
C LEU A 807 -61.08 -2.13 14.67
N VAL A 808 -60.97 -3.32 14.05
CA VAL A 808 -60.76 -3.44 12.60
C VAL A 808 -61.86 -2.76 11.76
N PRO A 809 -63.18 -2.89 12.04
CA PRO A 809 -64.19 -2.19 11.24
C PRO A 809 -64.20 -0.67 11.49
N LYS A 810 -63.81 -0.20 12.68
CA LYS A 810 -63.85 1.23 13.05
C LYS A 810 -62.66 2.05 12.57
N THR A 811 -61.58 1.39 12.15
CA THR A 811 -60.31 2.01 11.77
C THR A 811 -60.09 2.04 10.25
N GLU A 812 -61.17 2.08 9.47
CA GLU A 812 -61.06 2.22 8.01
C GLU A 812 -60.46 3.59 7.65
N GLY A 813 -59.44 3.60 6.78
CA GLY A 813 -58.73 4.82 6.39
C GLY A 813 -57.59 5.24 7.32
N TYR A 814 -57.31 4.50 8.39
CA TYR A 814 -56.22 4.82 9.33
C TYR A 814 -54.87 4.33 8.79
N SER A 815 -53.83 5.16 8.92
CA SER A 815 -52.44 4.78 8.62
C SER A 815 -51.82 3.94 9.74
N TYR A 816 -50.68 3.28 9.51
CA TYR A 816 -49.99 2.53 10.58
C TYR A 816 -49.57 3.42 11.75
N ALA A 817 -49.21 4.69 11.47
CA ALA A 817 -48.92 5.68 12.51
C ALA A 817 -50.17 6.00 13.34
N ASP A 818 -51.34 6.15 12.72
CA ASP A 818 -52.61 6.38 13.43
C ASP A 818 -53.01 5.16 14.26
N LEU A 819 -52.83 3.96 13.72
CA LEU A 819 -53.13 2.74 14.46
C LEU A 819 -52.21 2.60 15.68
N SER A 820 -50.94 2.99 15.56
CA SER A 820 -50.01 3.03 16.70
C SER A 820 -50.38 4.14 17.69
N SER A 821 -50.87 5.29 17.22
CA SER A 821 -51.22 6.42 18.09
C SER A 821 -52.39 6.11 19.02
N ILE A 822 -53.34 5.27 18.56
CA ILE A 822 -54.43 4.74 19.40
C ILE A 822 -53.87 4.01 20.64
N PHE A 823 -52.82 3.19 20.47
CA PHE A 823 -52.24 2.47 21.60
C PHE A 823 -51.39 3.37 22.49
N THR A 824 -50.66 4.34 21.93
CA THR A 824 -49.90 5.28 22.76
C THR A 824 -50.86 6.15 23.59
N GLU A 825 -51.97 6.60 23.03
CA GLU A 825 -52.99 7.35 23.77
C GLU A 825 -53.68 6.48 24.82
N ALA A 826 -53.97 5.21 24.50
CA ALA A 826 -54.52 4.26 25.47
C ALA A 826 -53.56 4.02 26.65
N HIS A 827 -52.25 3.96 26.40
CA HIS A 827 -51.23 3.90 27.46
C HIS A 827 -51.21 5.16 28.30
N LEU A 828 -51.23 6.35 27.68
CA LEU A 828 -51.25 7.61 28.42
C LEU A 828 -52.48 7.70 29.33
N ILE A 829 -53.66 7.30 28.85
CA ILE A 829 -54.87 7.22 29.67
C ILE A 829 -54.69 6.26 30.84
N ALA A 830 -54.10 5.07 30.61
CA ALA A 830 -53.85 4.10 31.66
C ALA A 830 -52.87 4.62 32.73
N VAL A 831 -51.81 5.32 32.31
CA VAL A 831 -50.84 5.95 33.20
C VAL A 831 -51.50 7.07 34.03
N HIS A 832 -52.30 7.93 33.39
CA HIS A 832 -53.04 8.97 34.11
C HIS A 832 -53.98 8.38 35.17
N GLN A 833 -54.73 7.33 34.84
CA GLN A 833 -55.58 6.62 35.81
C GLN A 833 -54.78 6.01 36.96
N HIS A 834 -53.57 5.51 36.70
CA HIS A 834 -52.71 4.95 37.75
C HIS A 834 -52.19 6.03 38.70
N LEU A 835 -51.71 7.15 38.15
CA LEU A 835 -51.24 8.29 38.93
C LEU A 835 -52.36 8.93 39.75
N GLU A 836 -53.59 9.00 39.23
CA GLU A 836 -54.76 9.47 39.98
C GLU A 836 -55.09 8.54 41.16
N LYS A 837 -55.00 7.22 40.95
CA LYS A 837 -55.20 6.22 42.02
C LYS A 837 -54.14 6.36 43.13
N GLU A 838 -52.86 6.55 42.78
CA GLU A 838 -51.80 6.77 43.78
C GLU A 838 -52.00 8.06 44.57
N ASN A 839 -52.38 9.15 43.91
CA ASN A 839 -52.64 10.44 44.57
C ASN A 839 -53.89 10.41 45.49
N SER A 840 -54.81 9.46 45.28
CA SER A 840 -56.01 9.29 46.10
C SER A 840 -55.79 8.52 47.42
N PHE A 841 -54.61 7.92 47.64
CA PHE A 841 -54.26 7.34 48.95
C PHE A 841 -53.80 8.44 49.93
N PRO A 842 -54.39 8.53 51.15
CA PRO A 842 -54.05 9.58 52.11
C PRO A 842 -52.59 9.44 52.57
N ARG A 843 -51.81 10.47 52.30
CA ARG A 843 -50.39 10.62 52.63
C ARG A 843 -50.22 10.60 54.16
N ASN A 844 -49.81 9.46 54.72
CA ASN A 844 -49.58 9.26 56.17
C ASN A 844 -48.80 10.45 56.78
N GLU A 845 -49.47 11.20 57.66
CA GLU A 845 -48.97 12.41 58.33
C GLU A 845 -47.82 12.19 59.33
N LYS A 846 -47.26 10.98 59.46
CA LYS A 846 -46.23 10.65 60.46
C LYS A 846 -44.82 11.19 60.18
N LEU A 847 -44.59 11.90 59.06
CA LEU A 847 -43.25 12.38 58.67
C LEU A 847 -43.04 13.90 58.81
N ARG A 848 -44.03 14.67 59.28
CA ARG A 848 -43.90 16.14 59.43
C ARG A 848 -43.35 16.60 60.79
N SER A 849 -43.23 15.73 61.80
CA SER A 849 -42.77 16.12 63.14
C SER A 849 -41.26 15.97 63.38
N LEU A 850 -40.43 15.76 62.35
CA LEU A 850 -38.98 15.54 62.49
C LEU A 850 -38.11 16.60 61.77
N THR A 851 -38.69 17.55 61.04
CA THR A 851 -37.90 18.47 60.18
C THR A 851 -37.55 19.82 60.81
N ASN A 852 -37.89 20.05 62.07
CA ASN A 852 -37.45 21.26 62.78
C ASN A 852 -36.49 20.86 63.90
N LEU A 853 -35.23 20.56 63.55
CA LEU A 853 -34.02 20.75 64.36
C LEU A 853 -32.78 20.18 63.64
N SER A 854 -31.71 21.00 63.59
CA SER A 854 -30.31 20.74 63.18
C SER A 854 -29.93 20.61 61.69
N THR A 855 -29.45 21.75 61.16
CA THR A 855 -28.16 22.01 60.46
C THR A 855 -27.27 20.85 59.97
N GLU A 856 -26.85 20.99 58.70
CA GLU A 856 -25.55 20.65 58.10
C GLU A 856 -24.98 19.23 58.31
N VAL A 857 -25.38 18.25 57.47
CA VAL A 857 -24.49 17.21 56.89
C VAL A 857 -25.06 16.76 55.54
N THR A 858 -24.17 16.55 54.57
CA THR A 858 -24.33 16.06 53.20
C THR A 858 -25.46 15.05 52.98
N ALA A 859 -26.40 15.41 52.10
CA ALA A 859 -27.49 14.54 51.65
C ALA A 859 -26.99 13.48 50.65
N ASP A 860 -27.10 12.22 51.07
CA ASP A 860 -26.86 11.03 50.27
C ASP A 860 -27.82 10.93 49.08
N LYS A 861 -27.25 10.84 47.87
CA LYS A 861 -27.96 10.59 46.60
C LYS A 861 -28.51 9.15 46.47
N THR A 862 -28.37 8.30 47.49
CA THR A 862 -28.70 6.87 47.44
C THR A 862 -30.14 6.53 47.85
N THR A 863 -30.84 7.41 48.58
CA THR A 863 -32.22 7.15 49.07
C THR A 863 -33.34 7.66 48.14
N LEU A 864 -33.01 8.54 47.18
CA LEU A 864 -33.93 8.92 46.09
C LEU A 864 -34.01 7.81 45.02
N ALA A 865 -32.89 7.16 44.74
CA ALA A 865 -32.81 6.07 43.77
C ALA A 865 -33.68 4.86 44.15
N SER A 866 -33.81 4.54 45.45
CA SER A 866 -34.62 3.38 45.90
C SER A 866 -36.13 3.60 45.79
N ARG A 867 -36.61 4.83 45.99
CA ARG A 867 -38.04 5.19 45.79
C ARG A 867 -38.42 5.26 44.31
N ASP A 868 -37.53 5.76 43.47
CA ASP A 868 -37.70 5.74 42.02
C ASP A 868 -37.69 4.30 41.48
N THR A 869 -36.91 3.38 42.09
CA THR A 869 -36.89 1.97 41.69
C THR A 869 -38.17 1.19 42.03
N GLU A 870 -38.88 1.53 43.12
CA GLU A 870 -40.16 0.87 43.46
C GLU A 870 -41.32 1.38 42.59
N LEU A 871 -41.39 2.69 42.34
CA LEU A 871 -42.35 3.29 41.40
C LEU A 871 -42.13 2.80 39.95
N THR A 872 -40.87 2.66 39.53
CA THR A 872 -40.55 2.12 38.18
C THR A 872 -40.80 0.62 38.02
N TYR A 873 -40.79 -0.16 39.12
CA TYR A 873 -41.16 -1.59 39.07
C TYR A 873 -42.69 -1.79 38.91
N GLY A 874 -43.51 -0.94 39.53
CA GLY A 874 -44.97 -0.95 39.38
C GLY A 874 -45.46 -0.57 37.98
N LEU A 875 -44.80 0.43 37.36
CA LEU A 875 -45.13 0.90 36.01
C LEU A 875 -44.89 -0.13 34.90
N ARG A 876 -44.02 -1.13 35.11
CA ARG A 876 -43.72 -2.18 34.11
C ARG A 876 -44.84 -3.22 33.95
N LYS A 877 -45.86 -3.23 34.81
CA LYS A 877 -47.03 -4.14 34.75
C LYS A 877 -48.36 -3.38 34.71
N LEU A 878 -48.42 -2.28 33.95
CA LEU A 878 -49.68 -1.62 33.66
C LEU A 878 -50.44 -2.38 32.57
N GLU A 879 -51.46 -3.13 32.98
CA GLU A 879 -52.38 -3.79 32.04
C GLU A 879 -53.35 -2.76 31.44
N ILE A 880 -53.48 -2.78 30.11
CA ILE A 880 -54.38 -1.86 29.38
C ILE A 880 -55.77 -2.50 29.30
N SER A 881 -56.79 -1.78 29.76
CA SER A 881 -58.18 -2.20 29.66
C SER A 881 -58.77 -1.92 28.26
N LYS A 882 -59.79 -2.69 27.88
CA LYS A 882 -60.58 -2.47 26.65
C LYS A 882 -61.16 -1.05 26.57
N GLU A 883 -61.59 -0.51 27.70
CA GLU A 883 -62.20 0.82 27.79
C GLU A 883 -61.21 1.94 27.47
N ASN A 884 -59.95 1.81 27.90
CA ASN A 884 -58.90 2.79 27.62
C ASN A 884 -58.63 2.88 26.11
N ILE A 885 -58.64 1.75 25.41
CA ILE A 885 -58.46 1.69 23.95
C ILE A 885 -59.65 2.31 23.21
N LEU A 886 -60.89 2.05 23.66
CA LEU A 886 -62.07 2.66 23.05
C LEU A 886 -62.16 4.17 23.29
N ASN A 887 -61.71 4.65 24.45
CA ASN A 887 -61.61 6.08 24.74
C ASN A 887 -60.52 6.75 23.92
N ALA A 888 -59.38 6.09 23.72
CA ALA A 888 -58.33 6.57 22.82
C ALA A 888 -58.84 6.71 21.38
N LEU A 889 -59.60 5.72 20.88
CA LEU A 889 -60.18 5.77 19.53
C LEU A 889 -61.14 6.96 19.31
N ARG A 890 -61.80 7.45 20.36
CA ARG A 890 -62.65 8.66 20.27
C ARG A 890 -61.84 9.96 20.17
N LYS A 891 -60.59 9.95 20.65
CA LYS A 891 -59.70 11.12 20.65
C LYS A 891 -58.83 11.18 19.40
N THR A 892 -58.49 10.04 18.81
CA THR A 892 -57.65 9.96 17.61
C THR A 892 -58.48 10.17 16.34
N ASN A 893 -58.06 11.10 15.50
CA ASN A 893 -58.58 11.27 14.13
C ASN A 893 -57.62 10.64 13.11
N SER A 894 -58.11 10.32 11.92
CA SER A 894 -57.26 9.84 10.82
C SER A 894 -56.32 10.95 10.31
N SER A 895 -55.05 10.62 10.10
CA SER A 895 -54.06 11.59 9.59
C SER A 895 -54.33 12.04 8.15
N VAL A 896 -54.98 11.21 7.35
CA VAL A 896 -55.31 11.51 5.95
C VAL A 896 -56.77 11.95 5.88
N SER A 897 -57.01 13.19 5.42
CA SER A 897 -58.39 13.65 5.20
C SER A 897 -59.02 12.94 3.99
N GLY A 898 -60.34 12.80 3.97
CA GLY A 898 -61.05 12.14 2.86
C GLY A 898 -60.83 12.83 1.51
N GLU A 899 -60.67 14.16 1.51
CA GLU A 899 -60.38 14.96 0.32
C GLU A 899 -58.95 14.71 -0.19
N GLU A 900 -57.94 14.77 0.69
CA GLU A 900 -56.55 14.44 0.35
C GLU A 900 -56.41 12.99 -0.14
N TYR A 901 -57.16 12.06 0.47
CA TYR A 901 -57.17 10.67 0.02
C TYR A 901 -57.62 10.56 -1.43
N SER A 902 -58.69 11.27 -1.81
CA SER A 902 -59.21 11.26 -3.18
C SER A 902 -58.23 11.88 -4.17
N MET A 903 -57.61 13.00 -3.80
CA MET A 903 -56.61 13.71 -4.59
C MET A 903 -55.38 12.83 -4.81
N LEU A 904 -54.77 12.32 -3.74
CA LEU A 904 -53.57 11.48 -3.79
C LEU A 904 -53.85 10.13 -4.47
N SER A 905 -55.01 9.53 -4.26
CA SER A 905 -55.39 8.28 -4.93
C SER A 905 -55.42 8.43 -6.46
N SER A 906 -55.89 9.57 -6.96
CA SER A 906 -55.88 9.86 -8.40
C SER A 906 -54.46 9.96 -8.95
N ILE A 907 -53.58 10.64 -8.21
CA ILE A 907 -52.15 10.81 -8.55
C ILE A 907 -51.45 9.45 -8.54
N TYR A 908 -51.60 8.65 -7.47
CA TYR A 908 -50.95 7.35 -7.34
C TYR A 908 -51.40 6.35 -8.41
N LYS A 909 -52.68 6.38 -8.82
CA LYS A 909 -53.18 5.57 -9.94
C LYS A 909 -52.49 5.93 -11.26
N HIS A 910 -52.25 7.21 -11.52
CA HIS A 910 -51.53 7.64 -12.71
C HIS A 910 -50.11 7.02 -12.77
N TYR A 911 -49.37 7.05 -11.65
CA TYR A 911 -48.03 6.46 -11.57
C TYR A 911 -48.03 4.92 -11.56
N ALA A 912 -49.09 4.28 -11.02
CA ALA A 912 -49.23 2.83 -11.08
C ALA A 912 -49.51 2.33 -12.52
N HIS A 913 -50.33 3.06 -13.28
CA HIS A 913 -50.62 2.72 -14.68
C HIS A 913 -49.41 2.92 -15.60
N SER A 914 -48.62 3.98 -15.41
CA SER A 914 -47.38 4.19 -16.18
C SER A 914 -46.33 3.11 -15.91
N SER A 915 -46.27 2.61 -14.68
CA SER A 915 -45.42 1.47 -14.29
C SER A 915 -45.79 0.18 -15.05
N LEU A 916 -47.10 -0.07 -15.25
CA LEU A 916 -47.62 -1.24 -15.95
C LEU A 916 -47.49 -1.15 -17.48
N THR A 917 -47.57 0.06 -18.07
CA THR A 917 -47.37 0.26 -19.51
C THR A 917 -45.90 0.06 -19.89
N ASN A 918 -44.96 0.55 -19.08
CA ASN A 918 -43.53 0.36 -19.32
C ASN A 918 -43.13 -1.12 -19.25
N GLN A 919 -43.72 -1.89 -18.32
CA GLN A 919 -43.51 -3.35 -18.26
C GLN A 919 -44.09 -4.10 -19.48
N LYS A 920 -45.22 -3.65 -20.03
CA LYS A 920 -45.81 -4.27 -21.24
C LYS A 920 -45.04 -3.98 -22.52
N GLU A 921 -44.40 -2.81 -22.63
CA GLU A 921 -43.54 -2.47 -23.77
C GLU A 921 -42.22 -3.28 -23.75
N GLU A 922 -41.63 -3.50 -22.58
CA GLU A 922 -40.46 -4.40 -22.45
C GLU A 922 -40.76 -5.85 -22.85
N ILE A 923 -41.97 -6.34 -22.56
CA ILE A 923 -42.40 -7.70 -22.94
C ILE A 923 -42.66 -7.79 -24.45
N LYS A 924 -43.21 -6.73 -25.08
CA LYS A 924 -43.40 -6.67 -26.54
C LYS A 924 -42.08 -6.51 -27.31
N GLY A 925 -41.07 -5.84 -26.76
CA GLY A 925 -39.73 -5.77 -27.33
C GLY A 925 -39.03 -7.14 -27.42
N LYS A 926 -39.38 -8.09 -26.55
CA LYS A 926 -38.81 -9.45 -26.52
C LYS A 926 -39.43 -10.42 -27.53
N SER A 927 -40.59 -10.12 -28.14
CA SER A 927 -41.18 -10.96 -29.19
C SER A 927 -40.76 -10.58 -30.62
N GLY A 928 -40.12 -9.43 -30.82
CA GLY A 928 -39.70 -8.92 -32.13
C GLY A 928 -38.35 -9.43 -32.66
N TYR A 929 -37.55 -10.15 -31.86
CA TYR A 929 -36.18 -10.55 -32.21
C TYR A 929 -36.03 -12.00 -32.72
N LYS A 930 -37.09 -12.63 -33.25
CA LYS A 930 -37.03 -14.01 -33.79
C LYS A 930 -37.09 -14.14 -35.32
N THR A 931 -37.06 -13.06 -36.09
CA THR A 931 -37.07 -13.14 -37.57
C THR A 931 -36.25 -12.02 -38.19
N ARG A 932 -34.93 -12.10 -38.09
CA ARG A 932 -33.96 -11.50 -39.03
C ARG A 932 -32.53 -11.88 -38.64
N GLN A 933 -32.12 -13.07 -39.05
CA GLN A 933 -30.77 -13.41 -39.52
C GLN A 933 -30.84 -14.82 -40.11
N ALA A 934 -31.20 -14.84 -41.39
CA ALA A 934 -30.70 -15.76 -42.40
C ALA A 934 -29.76 -14.93 -43.29
#